data_AF-A0A0K2RLJ5-F1
#
_entry.id   AF-A0A0K2RLJ5-F1
#
_cell.length_a   1.000
_cell.length_b   1.000
_cell.length_c   1.000
_cell.angle_alpha   90.00
_cell.angle_beta   90.00
_cell.angle_gamma   90.00
#
_symmetry.space_group_name_H-M   'P 1'
#
loop_
_entity.id
_entity.type
_entity.pdbx_description
1 polymer ?
#
loop_
_entity_poly.entity_id
_entity_poly.type
_entity_poly.pdbx_seq_one_letter_code
_entity_poly.pdbx_strand_id
1 'polypeptide(L)'
;MLAFAGAMFGLVTADDLLMMFIFWELTTVLSYLLIGYARTRLSARRSALQALMVTTAGGLAMLVGLIILGQASGTYRISAILTQAATLVTGPAQGAVAAAVVLILVGAITKSALVPFHFWLPGAMAAPTPVSAYLHAAAMVKAGIYIVARLAPGFSESPYWLPLVLGLGLATMLVGGYRALRQTDIKLILAYGTVSQLGFLTMVVGLGRPDAALAGLALLLAHGLFKASLFLVVGIIDHQSGTRDIRKLSGVYKSSRALAIVAGIAAASMAGIPPLAGFVAKESVFEAFVHYGTGPASQPWGLVLLVGLVLGSILTFAYSARFMLGAFATKPGVERTPFKAIQPSFLAAPAVLSFLTIVYGLWPDPVDGWIQPYAALFVEPAAGTNAASASHLALWHGLTPALGLTAVTFAAGVAMFYGRNVVSRAQGRIPDWVDGDRAYQRTIGALDDVAVWVTGRTQRGSLYFYLAVILTVAFAVPLTALIVANKPLPGGLYVIDPNSPLQLIAAAGIVVGALAAVRANKRFLAVLMVSVTGYGIALMFALQGAPDLALTQMLVETIILVAFVLAMRSLPPELRDRTGGKYRVVRVIIGVAFAVTMIFVAIYAMGARIAEPVSLSFPRLAYEGGGGLNVVNVTLVDIRAWDTFGEISVLAVAATGVASLIFVRSRASASTRPPPFPRARWGGAPPPGQFARRRLAGTRPQVRGLPDGPLARGRPNPCTGTAFHHLRSGHAADFPLDDRFLRVPAVGGTQSSGWRLRRRTHGRACPDHPLLGRRTVRVAGSRTDQRRHAAGNRPCDGGRSGLRTVASGRPGVPKRHHRVLATVVRGHQVRDLHDLRHRRVPRGRRPGPGRAAEPGSRDRRTLRRDRQRRRPGFRGCPIGSSHLRTNGRNHGAVGNNLAREGDPMSVNLTLLIVMGVLYACGIYLILERSLTRVLLGLMLLANATNLLILATGGYAGLAPLFNKSTDPRDYNDPLPQALILTSIVISFAVTAFMLGIIYRTWALARQDDIQDDAEDRRVAKTPSFDAEDDSVVPEETSEFPVTAVTEAAKEGGPL
;
A
#
# COMPACT_ATOMS: atom_id res chain seq x y z
N MET A 1 -10.07 -4.79 26.92
CA MET A 1 -10.17 -6.25 27.15
C MET A 1 -11.46 -6.85 26.58
N LEU A 2 -12.66 -6.48 27.05
CA LEU A 2 -13.93 -7.13 26.62
C LEU A 2 -14.09 -7.27 25.09
N ALA A 3 -13.81 -6.22 24.31
CA ALA A 3 -13.85 -6.29 22.85
C ALA A 3 -12.87 -7.34 22.25
N PHE A 4 -11.71 -7.55 22.88
CA PHE A 4 -10.75 -8.58 22.46
C PHE A 4 -11.29 -9.99 22.77
N ALA A 5 -11.97 -10.15 23.92
CA ALA A 5 -12.64 -11.41 24.25
C ALA A 5 -13.76 -11.74 23.25
N GLY A 6 -14.59 -10.76 22.88
CA GLY A 6 -15.60 -10.91 21.82
C GLY A 6 -14.99 -11.25 20.45
N ALA A 7 -13.87 -10.61 20.09
CA ALA A 7 -13.16 -10.90 18.85
C ALA A 7 -12.54 -12.31 18.84
N MET A 8 -11.97 -12.78 19.95
CA MET A 8 -11.49 -14.16 20.08
C MET A 8 -12.62 -15.19 20.05
N PHE A 9 -13.76 -14.89 20.69
CA PHE A 9 -14.94 -15.75 20.64
C PHE A 9 -15.48 -15.88 19.20
N GLY A 10 -15.56 -14.76 18.48
CA GLY A 10 -15.89 -14.77 17.05
C GLY A 10 -14.89 -15.58 16.21
N LEU A 11 -13.59 -15.45 16.48
CA LEU A 11 -12.53 -16.19 15.78
C LEU A 11 -12.71 -17.72 15.91
N VAL A 12 -13.02 -18.22 17.11
CA VAL A 12 -13.15 -19.67 17.35
C VAL A 12 -14.52 -20.26 17.01
N THR A 13 -15.54 -19.41 16.85
CA THR A 13 -16.91 -19.83 16.45
C THR A 13 -17.21 -19.62 14.96
N ALA A 14 -16.32 -18.99 14.20
CA ALA A 14 -16.47 -18.81 12.76
C ALA A 14 -16.30 -20.15 12.00
N ASP A 15 -17.33 -20.54 11.24
CA ASP A 15 -17.25 -21.61 10.22
C ASP A 15 -16.91 -21.06 8.82
N ASP A 16 -16.81 -19.74 8.65
CA ASP A 16 -16.44 -19.09 7.39
C ASP A 16 -15.02 -18.50 7.47
N LEU A 17 -14.17 -18.80 6.48
CA LEU A 17 -12.77 -18.38 6.42
C LEU A 17 -12.59 -16.84 6.43
N LEU A 18 -13.49 -16.10 5.79
CA LEU A 18 -13.40 -14.64 5.71
C LEU A 18 -13.91 -13.98 6.99
N MET A 19 -14.97 -14.51 7.59
CA MET A 19 -15.43 -14.07 8.91
C MET A 19 -14.39 -14.36 10.00
N MET A 20 -13.76 -15.54 9.94
CA MET A 20 -12.62 -15.91 10.77
C MET A 20 -11.45 -14.92 10.60
N PHE A 21 -11.13 -14.51 9.36
CA PHE A 21 -10.11 -13.49 9.09
C PHE A 21 -10.48 -12.09 9.64
N ILE A 22 -11.74 -11.67 9.55
CA ILE A 22 -12.19 -10.39 10.13
C ILE A 22 -11.98 -10.38 11.65
N PHE A 23 -12.33 -11.46 12.35
CA PHE A 23 -12.05 -11.60 13.77
C PHE A 23 -10.55 -11.74 14.08
N TRP A 24 -9.78 -12.34 13.17
CA TRP A 24 -8.32 -12.40 13.27
C TRP A 24 -7.72 -10.99 13.25
N GLU A 25 -7.97 -10.15 12.25
CA GLU A 25 -7.40 -8.78 12.27
C GLU A 25 -8.01 -7.89 13.36
N LEU A 26 -9.27 -8.12 13.77
CA LEU A 26 -9.84 -7.43 14.94
C LEU A 26 -9.07 -7.76 16.22
N THR A 27 -8.66 -9.02 16.44
CA THR A 27 -7.76 -9.36 17.56
C THR A 27 -6.37 -8.75 17.37
N THR A 28 -5.84 -8.65 16.15
CA THR A 28 -4.56 -7.95 15.87
C THR A 28 -4.64 -6.49 16.34
N VAL A 29 -5.59 -5.70 15.84
CA VAL A 29 -5.79 -4.28 16.19
C VAL A 29 -6.05 -4.09 17.69
N LEU A 30 -6.88 -4.93 18.30
CA LEU A 30 -7.18 -4.84 19.73
C LEU A 30 -6.00 -5.26 20.63
N SER A 31 -5.10 -6.13 20.16
CA SER A 31 -3.86 -6.45 20.88
C SER A 31 -2.89 -5.27 20.88
N TYR A 32 -2.72 -4.60 19.73
CA TYR A 32 -1.89 -3.39 19.57
C TYR A 32 -2.29 -2.31 20.59
N LEU A 33 -3.59 -2.02 20.71
CA LEU A 33 -4.12 -1.04 21.67
C LEU A 33 -3.92 -1.45 23.14
N LEU A 34 -3.82 -2.75 23.45
CA LEU A 34 -3.58 -3.25 24.80
C LEU A 34 -2.09 -3.31 25.17
N ILE A 35 -1.19 -3.53 24.20
CA ILE A 35 0.26 -3.45 24.38
C ILE A 35 0.70 -1.98 24.49
N GLY A 36 0.20 -1.12 23.60
CA GLY A 36 0.47 0.32 23.57
C GLY A 36 -0.23 1.13 24.67
N TYR A 37 -0.77 0.50 25.72
CA TYR A 37 -1.52 1.16 26.80
C TYR A 37 -0.69 2.24 27.51
N ALA A 38 0.58 1.95 27.80
CA ALA A 38 1.52 2.89 28.42
C ALA A 38 2.09 3.89 27.39
N ARG A 39 1.21 4.67 26.75
CA ARG A 39 1.51 5.55 25.58
C ARG A 39 2.70 6.51 25.75
N THR A 40 3.07 6.87 26.98
CA THR A 40 4.21 7.73 27.30
C THR A 40 5.56 7.00 27.28
N ARG A 41 5.60 5.67 27.31
CA ARG A 41 6.84 4.88 27.23
C ARG A 41 7.16 4.52 25.78
N LEU A 42 8.33 4.92 25.31
CA LEU A 42 8.82 4.59 23.96
C LEU A 42 8.91 3.06 23.75
N SER A 43 9.32 2.32 24.79
CA SER A 43 9.33 0.86 24.84
C SER A 43 7.98 0.25 24.42
N ALA A 44 6.90 0.61 25.13
CA ALA A 44 5.55 0.13 24.87
C ALA A 44 5.04 0.54 23.48
N ARG A 45 5.37 1.76 23.00
CA ARG A 45 5.05 2.20 21.63
C ARG A 45 5.72 1.33 20.56
N ARG A 46 7.05 1.17 20.63
CA ARG A 46 7.80 0.39 19.62
C ARG A 46 7.41 -1.09 19.65
N SER A 47 7.28 -1.70 20.82
CA SER A 47 6.87 -3.11 20.93
C SER A 47 5.42 -3.35 20.47
N ALA A 48 4.50 -2.39 20.67
CA ALA A 48 3.16 -2.47 20.10
C ALA A 48 3.19 -2.40 18.57
N LEU A 49 3.94 -1.45 17.99
CA LEU A 49 4.09 -1.32 16.54
C LEU A 49 4.75 -2.56 15.92
N GLN A 50 5.78 -3.12 16.54
CA GLN A 50 6.42 -4.36 16.11
C GLN A 50 5.44 -5.55 16.12
N ALA A 51 4.67 -5.73 17.20
CA ALA A 51 3.65 -6.78 17.27
C ALA A 51 2.57 -6.61 16.19
N LEU A 52 2.12 -5.37 15.94
CA LEU A 52 1.18 -5.04 14.87
C LEU A 52 1.75 -5.38 13.49
N MET A 53 2.93 -4.87 13.14
CA MET A 53 3.56 -5.08 11.84
C MET A 53 3.81 -6.57 11.56
N VAL A 54 4.36 -7.32 12.52
CA VAL A 54 4.65 -8.76 12.33
C VAL A 54 3.37 -9.59 12.20
N THR A 55 2.34 -9.32 13.02
CA THR A 55 1.11 -10.14 13.00
C THR A 55 0.14 -9.76 11.89
N THR A 56 0.06 -8.49 11.47
CA THR A 56 -0.68 -8.10 10.26
C THR A 56 0.04 -8.52 8.98
N ALA A 57 1.39 -8.52 8.92
CA ALA A 57 2.10 -9.07 7.75
C ALA A 57 1.79 -10.56 7.54
N GLY A 58 1.81 -11.36 8.61
CA GLY A 58 1.39 -12.75 8.57
C GLY A 58 -0.11 -12.93 8.32
N GLY A 59 -0.96 -12.05 8.86
CA GLY A 59 -2.39 -12.03 8.58
C GLY A 59 -2.72 -11.77 7.11
N LEU A 60 -2.04 -10.82 6.47
CA LEU A 60 -2.19 -10.53 5.04
C LEU A 60 -1.68 -11.68 4.15
N ALA A 61 -0.59 -12.35 4.54
CA ALA A 61 -0.15 -13.58 3.88
C ALA A 61 -1.23 -14.68 3.99
N MET A 62 -1.78 -14.87 5.20
CA MET A 62 -2.88 -15.80 5.44
C MET A 62 -4.12 -15.45 4.60
N LEU A 63 -4.51 -14.17 4.48
CA LEU A 63 -5.64 -13.76 3.64
C LEU A 63 -5.49 -14.22 2.19
N VAL A 64 -4.30 -14.11 1.59
CA VAL A 64 -4.05 -14.62 0.23
C VAL A 64 -4.24 -16.15 0.19
N GLY A 65 -3.76 -16.88 1.19
CA GLY A 65 -3.99 -18.32 1.32
C GLY A 65 -5.46 -18.69 1.48
N LEU A 66 -6.21 -17.99 2.34
CA LEU A 66 -7.65 -18.20 2.55
C LEU A 66 -8.46 -17.94 1.26
N ILE A 67 -8.07 -16.92 0.48
CA ILE A 67 -8.68 -16.64 -0.83
C ILE A 67 -8.40 -17.78 -1.81
N ILE A 68 -7.15 -18.23 -1.94
CA ILE A 68 -6.79 -19.33 -2.86
C ILE A 68 -7.50 -20.64 -2.46
N LEU A 69 -7.53 -20.99 -1.17
CA LEU A 69 -8.22 -22.20 -0.67
C LEU A 69 -9.73 -22.14 -0.92
N GLY A 70 -10.37 -20.99 -0.67
CA GLY A 70 -11.81 -20.82 -0.91
C GLY A 70 -12.19 -20.81 -2.40
N GLN A 71 -11.31 -20.33 -3.29
CA GLN A 71 -11.50 -20.43 -4.73
C GLN A 71 -11.27 -21.87 -5.24
N ALA A 72 -10.25 -22.58 -4.72
CA ALA A 72 -9.94 -23.95 -5.11
C ALA A 72 -11.01 -24.98 -4.69
N SER A 73 -11.73 -24.71 -3.59
CA SER A 73 -12.85 -25.52 -3.09
C SER A 73 -14.23 -25.01 -3.52
N GLY A 74 -14.33 -23.83 -4.13
CA GLY A 74 -15.59 -23.19 -4.50
C GLY A 74 -16.46 -22.73 -3.32
N THR A 75 -15.93 -22.70 -2.10
CA THR A 75 -16.67 -22.34 -0.88
C THR A 75 -15.73 -21.73 0.17
N TYR A 76 -16.25 -20.83 1.03
CA TYR A 76 -15.51 -20.28 2.16
C TYR A 76 -15.84 -20.96 3.50
N ARG A 77 -16.70 -22.00 3.50
CA ARG A 77 -17.08 -22.73 4.72
C ARG A 77 -16.05 -23.79 5.09
N ILE A 78 -15.41 -23.64 6.25
CA ILE A 78 -14.36 -24.50 6.80
C ILE A 78 -14.85 -25.96 6.89
N SER A 79 -16.05 -26.18 7.42
CA SER A 79 -16.69 -27.51 7.48
C SER A 79 -16.75 -28.21 6.11
N ALA A 80 -17.15 -27.50 5.06
CA ALA A 80 -17.23 -28.05 3.70
C ALA A 80 -15.85 -28.30 3.07
N ILE A 81 -14.88 -27.41 3.33
CA ILE A 81 -13.50 -27.56 2.85
C ILE A 81 -12.85 -28.82 3.45
N LEU A 82 -13.06 -29.06 4.75
CA LEU A 82 -12.52 -30.25 5.43
C LEU A 82 -13.08 -31.55 4.85
N THR A 83 -14.40 -31.61 4.55
CA THR A 83 -14.99 -32.79 3.89
C THR A 83 -14.50 -33.03 2.45
N GLN A 84 -13.83 -32.05 1.84
CA GLN A 84 -13.25 -32.15 0.49
C GLN A 84 -11.71 -32.29 0.50
N ALA A 85 -11.07 -32.23 1.66
CA ALA A 85 -9.63 -31.99 1.77
C ALA A 85 -8.79 -33.06 1.05
N ALA A 86 -9.15 -34.34 1.16
CA ALA A 86 -8.49 -35.43 0.44
C ALA A 86 -8.49 -35.23 -1.09
N THR A 87 -9.59 -34.73 -1.67
CA THR A 87 -9.66 -34.42 -3.12
C THR A 87 -8.95 -33.12 -3.50
N LEU A 88 -8.84 -32.15 -2.57
CA LEU A 88 -8.12 -30.89 -2.77
C LEU A 88 -6.59 -31.07 -2.72
N VAL A 89 -6.11 -31.98 -1.88
CA VAL A 89 -4.67 -32.30 -1.74
C VAL A 89 -4.17 -33.18 -2.89
N THR A 90 -5.01 -34.07 -3.44
CA THR A 90 -4.62 -34.99 -4.54
C THR A 90 -5.02 -34.51 -5.95
N GLY A 91 -6.01 -33.61 -6.06
CA GLY A 91 -6.58 -33.19 -7.33
C GLY A 91 -5.76 -32.16 -8.13
N PRO A 92 -6.30 -31.68 -9.28
CA PRO A 92 -5.58 -30.75 -10.17
C PRO A 92 -5.14 -29.43 -9.50
N ALA A 93 -5.82 -29.02 -8.42
CA ALA A 93 -5.51 -27.81 -7.66
C ALA A 93 -4.38 -27.98 -6.63
N GLN A 94 -3.80 -29.18 -6.46
CA GLN A 94 -2.85 -29.54 -5.38
C GLN A 94 -1.76 -28.49 -5.13
N GLY A 95 -1.14 -27.92 -6.17
CA GLY A 95 -0.09 -26.91 -6.02
C GLY A 95 -0.59 -25.57 -5.47
N ALA A 96 -1.80 -25.16 -5.84
CA ALA A 96 -2.44 -23.96 -5.32
C ALA A 96 -2.93 -24.18 -3.88
N VAL A 97 -3.47 -25.37 -3.57
CA VAL A 97 -3.89 -25.77 -2.22
C VAL A 97 -2.68 -25.86 -1.28
N ALA A 98 -1.56 -26.45 -1.72
CA ALA A 98 -0.32 -26.50 -0.95
C ALA A 98 0.23 -25.09 -0.66
N ALA A 99 0.28 -24.21 -1.68
CA ALA A 99 0.67 -22.82 -1.49
C ALA A 99 -0.29 -22.06 -0.54
N ALA A 100 -1.60 -22.32 -0.62
CA ALA A 100 -2.59 -21.74 0.28
C ALA A 100 -2.39 -22.18 1.74
N VAL A 101 -2.17 -23.48 1.99
CA VAL A 101 -1.87 -24.01 3.32
C VAL A 101 -0.58 -23.38 3.88
N VAL A 102 0.49 -23.29 3.08
CA VAL A 102 1.74 -22.61 3.49
C VAL A 102 1.49 -21.15 3.87
N LEU A 103 0.73 -20.40 3.07
CA LEU A 103 0.38 -19.01 3.34
C LEU A 103 -0.47 -18.83 4.62
N ILE A 104 -1.42 -19.74 4.87
CA ILE A 104 -2.21 -19.76 6.10
C ILE A 104 -1.33 -20.09 7.32
N LEU A 105 -0.42 -21.05 7.18
CA LEU A 105 0.54 -21.40 8.22
C LEU A 105 1.49 -20.23 8.55
N VAL A 106 1.89 -19.38 7.59
CA VAL A 106 2.65 -18.15 7.89
C VAL A 106 1.89 -17.21 8.84
N GLY A 107 0.56 -17.10 8.69
CA GLY A 107 -0.30 -16.42 9.68
C GLY A 107 -0.27 -17.10 11.05
N ALA A 108 -0.41 -18.42 11.11
CA ALA A 108 -0.33 -19.17 12.36
C ALA A 108 1.02 -19.00 13.08
N ILE A 109 2.13 -19.17 12.36
CA ILE A 109 3.51 -19.07 12.85
C ILE A 109 3.78 -17.67 13.42
N THR A 110 3.41 -16.60 12.71
CA THR A 110 3.60 -15.21 13.18
C THR A 110 2.80 -14.91 14.44
N LYS A 111 1.50 -15.25 14.50
CA LYS A 111 0.61 -14.88 15.61
C LYS A 111 0.72 -15.78 16.84
N SER A 112 1.17 -17.02 16.67
CA SER A 112 1.60 -17.90 17.78
C SER A 112 3.08 -17.73 18.14
N ALA A 113 3.75 -16.68 17.65
CA ALA A 113 5.12 -16.31 18.02
C ALA A 113 6.13 -17.47 17.89
N LEU A 114 6.01 -18.25 16.81
CA LEU A 114 6.92 -19.33 16.48
C LEU A 114 8.19 -18.78 15.80
N VAL A 115 9.29 -19.52 15.84
CA VAL A 115 10.54 -19.21 15.12
C VAL A 115 10.26 -19.14 13.61
N PRO A 116 10.71 -18.10 12.89
CA PRO A 116 11.61 -17.02 13.32
C PRO A 116 10.93 -15.81 14.00
N PHE A 117 9.61 -15.68 13.93
CA PHE A 117 8.82 -14.52 14.36
C PHE A 117 8.58 -14.38 15.88
N HIS A 118 9.18 -15.23 16.71
CA HIS A 118 9.03 -15.24 18.16
C HIS A 118 9.42 -13.96 18.92
N PHE A 119 10.15 -13.03 18.29
CA PHE A 119 10.79 -11.88 18.95
C PHE A 119 9.81 -10.79 19.43
N TRP A 120 8.63 -10.66 18.84
CA TRP A 120 7.65 -9.64 19.26
C TRP A 120 7.01 -9.97 20.62
N LEU A 121 6.92 -11.25 20.99
CA LEU A 121 6.21 -11.68 22.20
C LEU A 121 6.93 -11.26 23.51
N PRO A 122 8.26 -11.36 23.64
CA PRO A 122 9.01 -10.73 24.74
C PRO A 122 8.77 -9.22 24.84
N GLY A 123 8.79 -8.48 23.71
CA GLY A 123 8.53 -7.04 23.69
C GLY A 123 7.09 -6.69 24.15
N ALA A 124 6.11 -7.50 23.78
CA ALA A 124 4.72 -7.35 24.22
C ALA A 124 4.52 -7.43 25.75
N MET A 125 5.52 -7.89 26.52
CA MET A 125 5.48 -7.87 28.00
C MET A 125 5.57 -6.46 28.60
N ALA A 126 5.78 -5.42 27.78
CA ALA A 126 5.54 -4.03 28.15
C ALA A 126 4.04 -3.73 28.44
N ALA A 127 3.12 -4.59 27.99
CA ALA A 127 1.70 -4.51 28.35
C ALA A 127 1.50 -4.78 29.87
N PRO A 128 0.52 -4.13 30.53
CA PRO A 128 0.21 -4.40 31.94
C PRO A 128 -0.02 -5.88 32.22
N THR A 129 0.47 -6.42 33.34
CA THR A 129 0.50 -7.89 33.55
C THR A 129 -0.85 -8.62 33.40
N PRO A 130 -2.02 -8.05 33.76
CA PRO A 130 -3.32 -8.66 33.44
C PRO A 130 -3.61 -8.80 31.93
N VAL A 131 -3.07 -7.90 31.09
CA VAL A 131 -3.07 -8.04 29.63
C VAL A 131 -2.19 -9.22 29.23
N SER A 132 -0.97 -9.32 29.78
CA SER A 132 -0.07 -10.44 29.48
C SER A 132 -0.67 -11.79 29.88
N ALA A 133 -1.30 -11.87 31.05
CA ALA A 133 -2.00 -13.05 31.53
C ALA A 133 -3.13 -13.49 30.59
N TYR A 134 -3.86 -12.57 29.96
CA TYR A 134 -4.93 -12.93 29.03
C TYR A 134 -4.41 -13.23 27.61
N LEU A 135 -3.67 -12.28 27.01
CA LEU A 135 -3.20 -12.39 25.62
C LEU A 135 -2.20 -13.55 25.42
N HIS A 136 -1.30 -13.79 26.39
CA HIS A 136 -0.14 -14.66 26.22
C HIS A 136 -0.21 -15.99 27.00
N ALA A 137 -1.26 -16.23 27.80
CA ALA A 137 -1.58 -17.56 28.33
C ALA A 137 -2.75 -18.23 27.60
N ALA A 138 -3.82 -17.46 27.38
CA ALA A 138 -5.15 -18.00 27.08
C ALA A 138 -5.68 -17.67 25.68
N ALA A 139 -5.33 -16.50 25.13
CA ALA A 139 -6.09 -15.93 24.02
C ALA A 139 -5.26 -15.71 22.73
N MET A 140 -4.68 -14.51 22.53
CA MET A 140 -4.04 -14.10 21.26
C MET A 140 -3.09 -15.15 20.68
N VAL A 141 -2.16 -15.64 21.50
CA VAL A 141 -1.10 -16.55 21.06
C VAL A 141 -1.60 -17.95 20.70
N LYS A 142 -2.82 -18.31 21.08
CA LYS A 142 -3.47 -19.58 20.70
C LYS A 142 -4.25 -19.48 19.38
N ALA A 143 -4.38 -18.29 18.80
CA ALA A 143 -5.05 -18.11 17.51
C ALA A 143 -4.38 -18.94 16.39
N GLY A 144 -3.05 -18.92 16.27
CA GLY A 144 -2.33 -19.74 15.28
C GLY A 144 -2.45 -21.25 15.55
N ILE A 145 -2.32 -21.66 16.81
CA ILE A 145 -2.53 -23.06 17.23
C ILE A 145 -3.95 -23.55 16.91
N TYR A 146 -4.97 -22.69 17.09
CA TYR A 146 -6.34 -22.99 16.66
C TYR A 146 -6.45 -23.19 15.15
N ILE A 147 -5.79 -22.36 14.32
CA ILE A 147 -5.78 -22.55 12.86
C ILE A 147 -5.09 -23.86 12.47
N VAL A 148 -3.96 -24.21 13.10
CA VAL A 148 -3.28 -25.50 12.88
C VAL A 148 -4.22 -26.65 13.25
N ALA A 149 -4.81 -26.64 14.45
CA ALA A 149 -5.76 -27.67 14.89
C ALA A 149 -7.01 -27.74 13.97
N ARG A 150 -7.52 -26.60 13.50
CA ARG A 150 -8.72 -26.53 12.64
C ARG A 150 -8.47 -27.07 11.22
N LEU A 151 -7.22 -27.06 10.74
CA LEU A 151 -6.83 -27.59 9.43
C LEU A 151 -6.19 -28.98 9.47
N ALA A 152 -5.63 -29.39 10.61
CA ALA A 152 -4.94 -30.67 10.78
C ALA A 152 -5.74 -31.90 10.28
N PRO A 153 -7.07 -32.04 10.52
CA PRO A 153 -7.83 -33.20 10.05
C PRO A 153 -7.87 -33.40 8.52
N GLY A 154 -7.59 -32.36 7.73
CA GLY A 154 -7.63 -32.43 6.26
C GLY A 154 -6.30 -32.15 5.57
N PHE A 155 -5.32 -31.57 6.27
CA PHE A 155 -4.10 -31.04 5.65
C PHE A 155 -2.78 -31.46 6.34
N SER A 156 -2.83 -32.32 7.36
CA SER A 156 -1.65 -32.86 8.06
C SER A 156 -0.67 -33.60 7.14
N GLU A 157 -1.19 -34.30 6.13
CA GLU A 157 -0.41 -35.07 5.15
C GLU A 157 0.21 -34.21 4.02
N SER A 158 -0.06 -32.90 4.00
CA SER A 158 0.50 -31.98 3.01
C SER A 158 2.05 -31.96 3.11
N PRO A 159 2.80 -32.02 2.00
CA PRO A 159 4.26 -32.19 2.01
C PRO A 159 5.03 -31.06 2.71
N TYR A 160 4.41 -29.88 2.89
CA TYR A 160 5.00 -28.75 3.62
C TYR A 160 4.57 -28.67 5.09
N TRP A 161 3.61 -29.49 5.53
CA TRP A 161 3.05 -29.45 6.88
C TRP A 161 4.07 -29.87 7.94
N LEU A 162 4.70 -31.04 7.79
CA LEU A 162 5.70 -31.56 8.73
C LEU A 162 6.85 -30.56 9.02
N PRO A 163 7.56 -30.00 8.02
CA PRO A 163 8.64 -29.06 8.30
C PRO A 163 8.17 -27.71 8.87
N LEU A 164 7.00 -27.19 8.47
CA LEU A 164 6.49 -25.91 8.95
C LEU A 164 5.81 -25.98 10.32
N VAL A 165 5.10 -27.06 10.62
CA VAL A 165 4.32 -27.21 11.84
C VAL A 165 5.14 -27.93 12.92
N LEU A 166 5.62 -29.14 12.64
CA LEU A 166 6.40 -29.90 13.61
C LEU A 166 7.86 -29.44 13.68
N GLY A 167 8.49 -29.14 12.53
CA GLY A 167 9.86 -28.65 12.47
C GLY A 167 10.06 -27.30 13.16
N LEU A 168 9.25 -26.29 12.81
CA LEU A 168 9.29 -24.98 13.50
C LEU A 168 8.71 -25.06 14.91
N GLY A 169 7.74 -25.94 15.19
CA GLY A 169 7.25 -26.22 16.53
C GLY A 169 8.39 -26.66 17.46
N LEU A 170 9.19 -27.65 17.03
CA LEU A 170 10.37 -28.14 17.77
C LEU A 170 11.42 -27.04 17.95
N ALA A 171 11.78 -26.35 16.86
CA ALA A 171 12.75 -25.25 16.92
C ALA A 171 12.31 -24.16 17.92
N THR A 172 11.01 -23.83 17.93
CA THR A 172 10.43 -22.86 18.88
C THR A 172 10.44 -23.37 20.31
N MET A 173 10.09 -24.66 20.52
CA MET A 173 10.08 -25.30 21.83
C MET A 173 11.46 -25.22 22.50
N LEU A 174 12.51 -25.56 21.75
CA LEU A 174 13.91 -25.52 22.21
C LEU A 174 14.44 -24.08 22.37
N VAL A 175 14.25 -23.20 21.38
CA VAL A 175 14.72 -21.80 21.41
C VAL A 175 14.05 -21.03 22.56
N GLY A 176 12.75 -21.21 22.76
CA GLY A 176 12.02 -20.60 23.88
C GLY A 176 12.54 -21.08 25.24
N GLY A 177 12.70 -22.39 25.43
CA GLY A 177 13.19 -22.96 26.69
C GLY A 177 14.63 -22.54 27.01
N TYR A 178 15.49 -22.52 25.99
CA TYR A 178 16.87 -22.05 26.09
C TYR A 178 16.95 -20.56 26.46
N ARG A 179 16.17 -19.70 25.78
CA ARG A 179 16.14 -18.25 26.06
C ARG A 179 15.52 -17.92 27.41
N ALA A 180 14.53 -18.69 27.88
CA ALA A 180 13.94 -18.53 29.22
C ALA A 180 14.98 -18.69 30.34
N LEU A 181 15.95 -19.62 30.18
CA LEU A 181 17.03 -19.82 31.15
C LEU A 181 18.04 -18.64 31.20
N ARG A 182 18.17 -17.83 30.13
CA ARG A 182 19.03 -16.62 30.14
C ARG A 182 18.37 -15.41 30.83
N GLN A 183 17.03 -15.37 30.96
CA GLN A 183 16.33 -14.17 31.44
C GLN A 183 16.52 -13.88 32.93
N THR A 184 16.45 -12.60 33.29
CA THR A 184 16.52 -12.08 34.67
C THR A 184 15.19 -11.50 35.16
N ASP A 185 14.35 -10.94 34.30
CA ASP A 185 12.98 -10.55 34.65
C ASP A 185 12.05 -11.78 34.68
N ILE A 186 11.32 -11.98 35.78
CA ILE A 186 10.45 -13.16 35.95
C ILE A 186 9.25 -13.17 34.97
N LYS A 187 8.79 -12.01 34.47
CA LYS A 187 7.79 -11.89 33.40
C LYS A 187 8.37 -12.34 32.05
N LEU A 188 9.64 -12.03 31.78
CA LEU A 188 10.34 -12.48 30.57
C LEU A 188 10.68 -13.98 30.61
N ILE A 189 10.97 -14.56 31.78
CA ILE A 189 11.07 -16.03 31.94
C ILE A 189 9.74 -16.69 31.53
N LEU A 190 8.60 -16.16 32.01
CA LEU A 190 7.29 -16.70 31.63
C LEU A 190 6.98 -16.48 30.14
N ALA A 191 7.38 -15.36 29.55
CA ALA A 191 7.22 -15.06 28.13
C ALA A 191 7.96 -16.04 27.20
N TYR A 192 9.26 -16.25 27.43
CA TYR A 192 10.03 -17.23 26.65
C TYR A 192 9.62 -18.67 26.97
N GLY A 193 9.19 -18.95 28.19
CA GLY A 193 8.51 -20.20 28.52
C GLY A 193 7.17 -20.37 27.78
N THR A 194 6.46 -19.28 27.48
CA THR A 194 5.26 -19.32 26.63
C THR A 194 5.67 -19.63 25.19
N VAL A 195 6.68 -18.96 24.61
CA VAL A 195 7.24 -19.35 23.29
C VAL A 195 7.53 -20.84 23.24
N SER A 196 8.22 -21.37 24.26
CA SER A 196 8.53 -22.81 24.37
C SER A 196 7.28 -23.70 24.34
N GLN A 197 6.24 -23.34 25.10
CA GLN A 197 4.98 -24.10 25.18
C GLN A 197 4.08 -23.93 23.94
N LEU A 198 4.16 -22.82 23.21
CA LEU A 198 3.47 -22.64 21.93
C LEU A 198 4.10 -23.48 20.82
N GLY A 199 5.44 -23.60 20.84
CA GLY A 199 6.17 -24.56 19.99
C GLY A 199 5.75 -26.00 20.27
N PHE A 200 5.74 -26.38 21.56
CA PHE A 200 5.23 -27.68 22.05
C PHE A 200 3.82 -27.94 21.50
N LEU A 201 2.86 -27.06 21.80
CA LEU A 201 1.45 -27.20 21.38
C LEU A 201 1.31 -27.33 19.86
N THR A 202 2.05 -26.54 19.07
CA THR A 202 2.03 -26.60 17.60
C THR A 202 2.46 -27.96 17.07
N MET A 203 3.51 -28.59 17.63
CA MET A 203 3.90 -29.95 17.22
C MET A 203 2.79 -30.96 17.47
N VAL A 204 2.15 -30.87 18.64
CA VAL A 204 1.18 -31.87 19.11
C VAL A 204 -0.12 -31.80 18.32
N VAL A 205 -0.77 -30.63 18.23
CA VAL A 205 -1.99 -30.49 17.42
C VAL A 205 -1.72 -30.64 15.92
N GLY A 206 -0.45 -30.50 15.51
CA GLY A 206 0.02 -30.69 14.16
C GLY A 206 0.32 -32.13 13.75
N LEU A 207 0.37 -33.10 14.68
CA LEU A 207 0.83 -34.47 14.36
C LEU A 207 -0.15 -35.27 13.46
N GLY A 208 -1.41 -34.85 13.38
CA GLY A 208 -2.39 -35.46 12.47
C GLY A 208 -2.92 -36.83 12.90
N ARG A 209 -2.94 -37.12 14.21
CA ARG A 209 -3.38 -38.40 14.79
C ARG A 209 -4.39 -38.18 15.92
N PRO A 210 -5.31 -39.14 16.20
CA PRO A 210 -6.33 -38.98 17.24
C PRO A 210 -5.73 -38.89 18.67
N ASP A 211 -4.68 -39.66 18.96
CA ASP A 211 -3.96 -39.64 20.24
C ASP A 211 -3.35 -38.26 20.54
N ALA A 212 -2.60 -37.70 19.58
CA ALA A 212 -2.03 -36.38 19.68
C ALA A 212 -3.07 -35.24 19.59
N ALA A 213 -4.16 -35.43 18.86
CA ALA A 213 -5.27 -34.47 18.81
C ALA A 213 -5.91 -34.29 20.20
N LEU A 214 -6.15 -35.39 20.90
CA LEU A 214 -6.66 -35.42 22.27
C LEU A 214 -5.67 -34.79 23.26
N ALA A 215 -4.44 -35.28 23.28
CA ALA A 215 -3.38 -34.78 24.16
C ALA A 215 -3.04 -33.30 23.90
N GLY A 216 -3.17 -32.84 22.65
CA GLY A 216 -2.95 -31.46 22.24
C GLY A 216 -3.97 -30.47 22.80
N LEU A 217 -5.27 -30.81 22.77
CA LEU A 217 -6.30 -29.98 23.40
C LEU A 217 -6.25 -30.07 24.94
N ALA A 218 -5.91 -31.23 25.49
CA ALA A 218 -5.68 -31.43 26.91
C ALA A 218 -4.58 -30.49 27.44
N LEU A 219 -3.47 -30.39 26.70
CA LEU A 219 -2.37 -29.46 26.98
C LEU A 219 -2.75 -28.00 26.71
N LEU A 220 -3.56 -27.72 25.69
CA LEU A 220 -4.05 -26.38 25.37
C LEU A 220 -4.82 -25.79 26.56
N LEU A 221 -5.67 -26.59 27.22
CA LEU A 221 -6.39 -26.21 28.43
C LEU A 221 -5.45 -26.05 29.62
N ALA A 222 -4.61 -27.06 29.92
CA ALA A 222 -3.66 -27.03 31.02
C ALA A 222 -2.75 -25.78 30.97
N HIS A 223 -2.18 -25.48 29.79
CA HIS A 223 -1.37 -24.29 29.54
C HIS A 223 -2.12 -22.98 29.82
N GLY A 224 -3.41 -22.93 29.48
CA GLY A 224 -4.25 -21.77 29.78
C GLY A 224 -4.32 -21.50 31.29
N LEU A 225 -4.64 -22.53 32.07
CA LEU A 225 -4.76 -22.45 33.53
C LEU A 225 -3.41 -22.07 34.19
N PHE A 226 -2.34 -22.82 33.93
CA PHE A 226 -1.08 -22.59 34.63
C PHE A 226 -0.37 -21.29 34.23
N LYS A 227 -0.37 -20.89 32.94
CA LYS A 227 0.26 -19.62 32.54
C LYS A 227 -0.54 -18.42 33.01
N ALA A 228 -1.87 -18.46 33.00
CA ALA A 228 -2.67 -17.33 33.48
C ALA A 228 -2.44 -17.13 34.99
N SER A 229 -2.42 -18.20 35.78
CA SER A 229 -2.04 -18.13 37.20
C SER A 229 -0.62 -17.56 37.39
N LEU A 230 0.38 -18.09 36.68
CA LEU A 230 1.77 -17.63 36.81
C LEU A 230 1.99 -16.16 36.42
N PHE A 231 1.35 -15.66 35.36
CA PHE A 231 1.42 -14.24 35.01
C PHE A 231 0.73 -13.37 36.07
N LEU A 232 -0.44 -13.77 36.59
CA LEU A 232 -1.12 -13.03 37.68
C LEU A 232 -0.28 -13.02 38.97
N VAL A 233 0.38 -14.13 39.31
CA VAL A 233 1.38 -14.21 40.40
C VAL A 233 2.51 -13.20 40.18
N VAL A 234 3.08 -13.10 38.98
CA VAL A 234 4.12 -12.11 38.65
C VAL A 234 3.60 -10.68 38.79
N GLY A 235 2.35 -10.41 38.40
CA GLY A 235 1.72 -9.10 38.59
C GLY A 235 1.56 -8.72 40.07
N ILE A 236 1.22 -9.68 40.93
CA ILE A 236 1.19 -9.49 42.39
C ILE A 236 2.60 -9.22 42.92
N ILE A 237 3.63 -9.95 42.47
CA ILE A 237 5.02 -9.72 42.89
C ILE A 237 5.49 -8.31 42.50
N ASP A 238 5.26 -7.90 41.24
CA ASP A 238 5.66 -6.57 40.75
C ASP A 238 4.95 -5.45 41.53
N HIS A 239 3.63 -5.54 41.71
CA HIS A 239 2.84 -4.55 42.44
C HIS A 239 3.24 -4.42 43.92
N GLN A 240 3.51 -5.54 44.60
CA GLN A 240 3.77 -5.52 46.04
C GLN A 240 5.24 -5.29 46.41
N SER A 241 6.18 -5.43 45.47
CA SER A 241 7.63 -5.29 45.72
C SER A 241 8.35 -4.25 44.86
N GLY A 242 7.74 -3.76 43.78
CA GLY A 242 8.34 -2.78 42.87
C GLY A 242 9.49 -3.34 42.01
N THR A 243 9.68 -4.66 41.94
CA THR A 243 10.69 -5.27 41.08
C THR A 243 10.34 -6.68 40.60
N ARG A 244 10.71 -6.99 39.36
CA ARG A 244 10.63 -8.32 38.75
C ARG A 244 12.00 -8.99 38.56
N ASP A 245 13.09 -8.36 39.02
CA ASP A 245 14.44 -8.86 38.81
C ASP A 245 14.76 -10.03 39.75
N ILE A 246 14.95 -11.22 39.17
CA ILE A 246 15.28 -12.47 39.86
C ILE A 246 16.59 -12.40 40.67
N ARG A 247 17.43 -11.38 40.43
CA ARG A 247 18.65 -11.12 41.22
C ARG A 247 18.35 -10.35 42.51
N LYS A 248 17.30 -9.51 42.52
CA LYS A 248 16.93 -8.60 43.62
C LYS A 248 15.84 -9.17 44.55
N LEU A 249 14.94 -10.00 44.01
CA LEU A 249 13.89 -10.66 44.79
C LEU A 249 14.50 -11.61 45.84
N SER A 250 14.21 -11.42 47.12
CA SER A 250 14.74 -12.22 48.22
C SER A 250 13.75 -12.33 49.38
N GLY A 251 13.40 -13.55 49.76
CA GLY A 251 12.60 -13.85 50.95
C GLY A 251 11.08 -13.85 50.78
N VAL A 252 10.55 -13.65 49.56
CA VAL A 252 9.10 -13.51 49.30
C VAL A 252 8.27 -14.68 49.84
N TYR A 253 8.81 -15.91 49.91
CA TYR A 253 8.14 -17.06 50.56
C TYR A 253 7.71 -16.77 52.01
N LYS A 254 8.55 -16.05 52.76
CA LYS A 254 8.28 -15.69 54.15
C LYS A 254 7.29 -14.52 54.25
N SER A 255 7.27 -13.63 53.26
CA SER A 255 6.33 -12.50 53.15
C SER A 255 4.92 -12.94 52.75
N SER A 256 4.78 -13.95 51.87
CA SER A 256 3.49 -14.57 51.58
C SER A 256 3.63 -16.05 51.17
N ARG A 257 3.34 -16.94 52.14
CA ARG A 257 3.27 -18.39 51.91
C ARG A 257 2.15 -18.75 50.94
N ALA A 258 0.99 -18.09 51.04
CA ALA A 258 -0.17 -18.36 50.20
C ALA A 258 0.12 -18.06 48.71
N LEU A 259 0.78 -16.93 48.40
CA LEU A 259 1.23 -16.63 47.04
C LEU A 259 2.23 -17.69 46.53
N ALA A 260 3.17 -18.12 47.37
CA ALA A 260 4.17 -19.12 47.00
C ALA A 260 3.56 -20.52 46.76
N ILE A 261 2.50 -20.90 47.48
CA ILE A 261 1.76 -22.16 47.26
C ILE A 261 0.99 -22.08 45.94
N VAL A 262 0.24 -21.01 45.70
CA VAL A 262 -0.52 -20.80 44.44
C VAL A 262 0.41 -20.80 43.22
N ALA A 263 1.58 -20.14 43.34
CA ALA A 263 2.63 -20.14 42.34
C ALA A 263 3.28 -21.52 42.17
N GLY A 264 3.53 -22.23 43.27
CA GLY A 264 4.12 -23.57 43.29
C GLY A 264 3.26 -24.60 42.56
N ILE A 265 1.94 -24.60 42.81
CA ILE A 265 0.98 -25.45 42.10
C ILE A 265 1.02 -25.17 40.59
N ALA A 266 0.95 -23.90 40.19
CA ALA A 266 0.97 -23.54 38.77
C ALA A 266 2.33 -23.85 38.10
N ALA A 267 3.45 -23.64 38.79
CA ALA A 267 4.79 -23.98 38.29
C ALA A 267 5.02 -25.50 38.22
N ALA A 268 4.48 -26.27 39.18
CA ALA A 268 4.51 -27.72 39.16
C ALA A 268 3.65 -28.28 38.02
N SER A 269 2.49 -27.68 37.74
CA SER A 269 1.66 -28.01 36.57
C SER A 269 2.39 -27.65 35.26
N MET A 270 3.05 -26.49 35.18
CA MET A 270 3.89 -26.11 34.03
C MET A 270 5.08 -27.05 33.81
N ALA A 271 5.71 -27.54 34.89
CA ALA A 271 6.75 -28.56 34.83
C ALA A 271 6.19 -29.93 34.41
N GLY A 272 4.97 -30.27 34.84
CA GLY A 272 4.26 -31.52 34.53
C GLY A 272 4.26 -32.53 35.67
N ILE A 273 4.27 -32.07 36.93
CA ILE A 273 4.42 -32.91 38.13
C ILE A 273 3.06 -33.53 38.53
N PRO A 274 2.98 -34.84 38.85
CA PRO A 274 1.75 -35.46 39.35
C PRO A 274 1.26 -34.85 40.68
N PRO A 275 -0.06 -34.80 40.95
CA PRO A 275 -1.18 -35.23 40.12
C PRO A 275 -1.87 -34.03 39.44
N LEU A 276 -1.11 -33.15 38.79
CA LEU A 276 -1.64 -31.90 38.23
C LEU A 276 -2.00 -32.02 36.75
N ALA A 277 -2.89 -31.15 36.27
CA ALA A 277 -3.36 -31.09 34.87
C ALA A 277 -2.23 -31.17 33.81
N GLY A 278 -1.09 -30.51 34.05
CA GLY A 278 0.05 -30.54 33.14
C GLY A 278 0.91 -31.81 33.21
N PHE A 279 0.69 -32.71 34.18
CA PHE A 279 1.19 -34.09 34.12
C PHE A 279 0.34 -34.88 33.14
N VAL A 280 -0.96 -35.04 33.42
CA VAL A 280 -1.94 -35.74 32.58
C VAL A 280 -1.77 -35.37 31.11
N ALA A 281 -1.79 -34.06 30.81
CA ALA A 281 -1.67 -33.59 29.44
C ALA A 281 -0.31 -33.86 28.77
N LYS A 282 0.81 -33.91 29.51
CA LYS A 282 2.13 -34.19 28.92
C LYS A 282 2.41 -35.68 28.79
N GLU A 283 1.93 -36.48 29.74
CA GLU A 283 2.05 -37.94 29.73
C GLU A 283 1.37 -38.50 28.47
N SER A 284 0.13 -38.09 28.19
CA SER A 284 -0.57 -38.43 26.94
C SER A 284 0.12 -37.92 25.67
N VAL A 285 0.90 -36.83 25.72
CA VAL A 285 1.73 -36.41 24.58
C VAL A 285 2.95 -37.31 24.42
N PHE A 286 3.65 -37.66 25.51
CA PHE A 286 4.78 -38.59 25.43
C PHE A 286 4.32 -39.96 24.91
N GLU A 287 3.14 -40.44 25.31
CA GLU A 287 2.51 -41.65 24.75
C GLU A 287 2.27 -41.52 23.24
N ALA A 288 1.58 -40.47 22.78
CA ALA A 288 1.32 -40.25 21.36
C ALA A 288 2.61 -40.10 20.52
N PHE A 289 3.66 -39.46 21.04
CA PHE A 289 4.95 -39.32 20.35
C PHE A 289 5.82 -40.58 20.44
N VAL A 290 5.64 -41.45 21.44
CA VAL A 290 6.22 -42.80 21.45
C VAL A 290 5.55 -43.65 20.38
N HIS A 291 4.21 -43.70 20.34
CA HIS A 291 3.46 -44.42 19.31
C HIS A 291 3.78 -43.95 17.88
N TYR A 292 4.00 -42.65 17.70
CA TYR A 292 4.50 -42.10 16.44
C TYR A 292 5.97 -42.44 16.17
N GLY A 293 6.84 -42.45 17.19
CA GLY A 293 8.28 -42.70 17.05
C GLY A 293 8.68 -44.18 16.87
N THR A 294 7.79 -45.13 17.18
CA THR A 294 8.02 -46.57 17.03
C THR A 294 7.21 -47.22 15.90
N GLY A 295 6.52 -46.41 15.07
CA GLY A 295 5.61 -46.92 14.04
C GLY A 295 6.33 -47.40 12.76
N PRO A 296 5.81 -48.39 12.01
CA PRO A 296 6.43 -48.86 10.76
C PRO A 296 6.61 -47.76 9.69
N ALA A 297 5.79 -46.70 9.74
CA ALA A 297 5.85 -45.55 8.83
C ALA A 297 6.79 -44.43 9.30
N SER A 298 7.34 -44.49 10.52
CA SER A 298 8.08 -43.38 11.10
C SER A 298 9.53 -43.33 10.61
N GLN A 299 9.74 -42.53 9.57
CA GLN A 299 11.04 -41.98 9.18
C GLN A 299 11.84 -41.43 10.38
N PRO A 300 13.18 -41.24 10.28
CA PRO A 300 14.02 -40.71 11.36
C PRO A 300 13.50 -39.43 12.06
N TRP A 301 12.64 -38.64 11.39
CA TRP A 301 11.89 -37.54 11.98
C TRP A 301 11.12 -37.89 13.25
N GLY A 302 10.53 -39.09 13.36
CA GLY A 302 9.76 -39.49 14.55
C GLY A 302 10.62 -39.50 15.82
N LEU A 303 11.79 -40.13 15.76
CA LEU A 303 12.75 -40.16 16.87
C LEU A 303 13.35 -38.77 17.14
N VAL A 304 13.63 -37.97 16.10
CA VAL A 304 14.11 -36.58 16.26
C VAL A 304 13.08 -35.72 17.00
N LEU A 305 11.79 -35.85 16.67
CA LEU A 305 10.70 -35.15 17.34
C LEU A 305 10.53 -35.60 18.80
N LEU A 306 10.58 -36.92 19.07
CA LEU A 306 10.48 -37.47 20.43
C LEU A 306 11.64 -37.01 21.32
N VAL A 307 12.89 -37.11 20.85
CA VAL A 307 14.07 -36.62 21.58
C VAL A 307 13.99 -35.11 21.80
N GLY A 308 13.54 -34.36 20.78
CA GLY A 308 13.32 -32.92 20.86
C GLY A 308 12.26 -32.50 21.89
N LEU A 309 11.15 -33.23 21.95
CA LEU A 309 10.06 -33.07 22.92
C LEU A 309 10.56 -33.30 24.36
N VAL A 310 11.37 -34.34 24.59
CA VAL A 310 12.00 -34.61 25.89
C VAL A 310 12.97 -33.48 26.26
N LEU A 311 13.85 -33.06 25.35
CA LEU A 311 14.80 -31.95 25.60
C LEU A 311 14.12 -30.62 25.93
N GLY A 312 13.04 -30.26 25.21
CA GLY A 312 12.27 -29.06 25.52
C GLY A 312 11.45 -29.17 26.82
N SER A 313 11.08 -30.39 27.23
CA SER A 313 10.43 -30.65 28.51
C SER A 313 11.41 -30.56 29.68
N ILE A 314 12.66 -31.03 29.50
CA ILE A 314 13.77 -30.83 30.45
C ILE A 314 14.05 -29.33 30.65
N LEU A 315 14.12 -28.55 29.56
CA LEU A 315 14.24 -27.09 29.63
C LEU A 315 13.05 -26.46 30.37
N THR A 316 11.83 -26.97 30.14
CA THR A 316 10.61 -26.51 30.83
C THR A 316 10.63 -26.76 32.33
N PHE A 317 11.08 -27.95 32.76
CA PHE A 317 11.30 -28.24 34.18
C PHE A 317 12.35 -27.30 34.78
N ALA A 318 13.50 -27.15 34.11
CA ALA A 318 14.62 -26.33 34.58
C ALA A 318 14.25 -24.85 34.73
N TYR A 319 13.51 -24.24 33.77
CA TYR A 319 13.07 -22.85 33.93
C TYR A 319 11.91 -22.68 34.93
N SER A 320 11.08 -23.71 35.15
CA SER A 320 10.04 -23.70 36.20
C SER A 320 10.67 -23.71 37.60
N ALA A 321 11.68 -24.55 37.82
CA ALA A 321 12.47 -24.56 39.07
C ALA A 321 13.25 -23.24 39.27
N ARG A 322 13.84 -22.68 38.20
CA ARG A 322 14.48 -21.35 38.20
C ARG A 322 13.50 -20.25 38.60
N PHE A 323 12.28 -20.24 38.05
CA PHE A 323 11.25 -19.28 38.40
C PHE A 323 10.90 -19.36 39.90
N MET A 324 10.57 -20.55 40.41
CA MET A 324 10.13 -20.71 41.81
C MET A 324 11.21 -20.32 42.82
N LEU A 325 12.42 -20.88 42.71
CA LEU A 325 13.50 -20.58 43.64
C LEU A 325 14.08 -19.17 43.42
N GLY A 326 13.99 -18.64 42.21
CA GLY A 326 14.40 -17.28 41.90
C GLY A 326 13.46 -16.19 42.42
N ALA A 327 12.14 -16.43 42.41
CA ALA A 327 11.16 -15.48 42.92
C ALA A 327 10.98 -15.56 44.46
N PHE A 328 10.96 -16.77 45.03
CA PHE A 328 10.49 -16.98 46.41
C PHE A 328 11.57 -17.24 47.46
N ALA A 329 12.76 -17.75 47.09
CA ALA A 329 13.79 -18.11 48.07
C ALA A 329 14.42 -16.89 48.78
N THR A 330 14.97 -17.11 49.98
CA THR A 330 15.90 -16.16 50.61
C THR A 330 17.29 -16.36 50.00
N LYS A 331 17.90 -15.29 49.48
CA LYS A 331 19.23 -15.36 48.85
C LYS A 331 20.32 -14.87 49.82
N PRO A 332 21.43 -15.62 50.02
CA PRO A 332 22.56 -15.14 50.81
C PRO A 332 23.13 -13.84 50.23
N GLY A 333 23.44 -12.87 51.07
CA GLY A 333 24.01 -11.58 50.66
C GLY A 333 23.06 -10.63 49.90
N VAL A 334 21.76 -10.94 49.83
CA VAL A 334 20.75 -10.05 49.22
C VAL A 334 19.70 -9.68 50.26
N GLU A 335 19.53 -8.38 50.51
CA GLU A 335 18.53 -7.83 51.42
C GLU A 335 17.12 -8.36 51.11
N ARG A 336 16.28 -8.49 52.15
CA ARG A 336 14.90 -8.93 51.96
C ARG A 336 14.14 -7.86 51.19
N THR A 337 13.49 -8.24 50.09
CA THR A 337 12.71 -7.29 49.30
C THR A 337 11.51 -6.79 50.12
N PRO A 338 11.29 -5.47 50.24
CA PRO A 338 10.06 -4.94 50.80
C PRO A 338 8.85 -5.53 50.07
N PHE A 339 7.83 -5.97 50.82
CA PHE A 339 6.69 -6.68 50.25
C PHE A 339 5.40 -6.31 50.97
N LYS A 340 4.52 -5.57 50.30
CA LYS A 340 3.22 -5.12 50.83
C LYS A 340 2.25 -6.30 50.98
N ALA A 341 1.36 -6.24 51.98
CA ALA A 341 0.37 -7.29 52.25
C ALA A 341 -0.61 -7.47 51.07
N ILE A 342 -0.97 -8.72 50.77
CA ILE A 342 -1.87 -9.06 49.65
C ILE A 342 -3.30 -9.17 50.17
N GLN A 343 -4.23 -8.40 49.59
CA GLN A 343 -5.66 -8.58 49.85
C GLN A 343 -6.14 -9.93 49.28
N PRO A 344 -6.96 -10.73 50.00
CA PRO A 344 -7.42 -12.05 49.53
C PRO A 344 -8.09 -12.01 48.15
N SER A 345 -8.84 -10.95 47.85
CA SER A 345 -9.48 -10.67 46.56
C SER A 345 -8.48 -10.63 45.39
N PHE A 346 -7.27 -10.11 45.60
CA PHE A 346 -6.22 -10.02 44.59
C PHE A 346 -5.54 -11.39 44.34
N LEU A 347 -5.43 -12.23 45.37
CA LEU A 347 -4.92 -13.60 45.26
C LEU A 347 -5.95 -14.59 44.68
N ALA A 348 -7.26 -14.29 44.80
CA ALA A 348 -8.34 -15.20 44.41
C ALA A 348 -8.27 -15.66 42.95
N ALA A 349 -7.96 -14.77 42.00
CA ALA A 349 -7.91 -15.12 40.58
C ALA A 349 -6.83 -16.19 40.23
N PRO A 350 -5.54 -16.00 40.56
CA PRO A 350 -4.55 -17.07 40.37
C PRO A 350 -4.81 -18.29 41.27
N ALA A 351 -5.37 -18.12 42.48
CA ALA A 351 -5.72 -19.25 43.35
C ALA A 351 -6.76 -20.19 42.73
N VAL A 352 -7.84 -19.64 42.16
CA VAL A 352 -8.87 -20.42 41.44
C VAL A 352 -8.27 -21.12 40.22
N LEU A 353 -7.44 -20.43 39.43
CA LEU A 353 -6.78 -21.03 38.26
C LEU A 353 -5.82 -22.18 38.66
N SER A 354 -5.05 -22.03 39.74
CA SER A 354 -4.20 -23.10 40.28
C SER A 354 -5.03 -24.27 40.84
N PHE A 355 -6.13 -23.99 41.55
CA PHE A 355 -7.05 -25.02 42.04
C PHE A 355 -7.67 -25.83 40.89
N LEU A 356 -8.07 -25.18 39.80
CA LEU A 356 -8.56 -25.87 38.60
C LEU A 356 -7.50 -26.80 37.98
N THR A 357 -6.18 -26.52 38.13
CA THR A 357 -5.15 -27.49 37.70
C THR A 357 -5.02 -28.72 38.61
N ILE A 358 -5.49 -28.64 39.86
CA ILE A 358 -5.60 -29.81 40.76
C ILE A 358 -6.85 -30.61 40.39
N VAL A 359 -8.01 -29.94 40.24
CA VAL A 359 -9.27 -30.60 39.89
C VAL A 359 -9.16 -31.37 38.58
N TYR A 360 -8.67 -30.73 37.51
CA TYR A 360 -8.47 -31.39 36.21
C TYR A 360 -7.38 -32.48 36.25
N GLY A 361 -6.35 -32.33 37.09
CA GLY A 361 -5.33 -33.37 37.27
C GLY A 361 -5.85 -34.62 37.97
N LEU A 362 -6.71 -34.46 38.98
CA LEU A 362 -7.32 -35.57 39.73
C LEU A 362 -8.55 -36.17 39.04
N TRP A 363 -9.28 -35.38 38.24
CA TRP A 363 -10.49 -35.80 37.54
C TRP A 363 -10.46 -35.32 36.07
N PRO A 364 -9.84 -36.11 35.17
CA PRO A 364 -9.67 -35.73 33.77
C PRO A 364 -10.90 -35.99 32.89
N ASP A 365 -11.78 -36.93 33.26
CA ASP A 365 -12.90 -37.43 32.45
C ASP A 365 -13.81 -36.33 31.86
N PRO A 366 -14.17 -35.24 32.59
CA PRO A 366 -14.98 -34.16 32.04
C PRO A 366 -14.29 -33.43 30.88
N VAL A 367 -12.96 -33.31 30.94
CA VAL A 367 -12.15 -32.68 29.89
C VAL A 367 -11.94 -33.64 28.72
N ASP A 368 -11.78 -34.94 28.98
CA ASP A 368 -11.76 -35.98 27.95
C ASP A 368 -13.04 -35.93 27.10
N GLY A 369 -14.22 -35.98 27.74
CA GLY A 369 -15.52 -35.95 27.06
C GLY A 369 -15.78 -34.68 26.24
N TRP A 370 -15.16 -33.54 26.58
CA TRP A 370 -15.21 -32.32 25.77
C TRP A 370 -14.28 -32.36 24.54
N ILE A 371 -13.26 -33.22 24.55
CA ILE A 371 -12.18 -33.28 23.55
C ILE A 371 -12.37 -34.43 22.56
N GLN A 372 -12.97 -35.56 22.98
CA GLN A 372 -13.23 -36.71 22.11
C GLN A 372 -13.88 -36.35 20.74
N PRO A 373 -14.85 -35.42 20.63
CA PRO A 373 -15.43 -35.04 19.34
C PRO A 373 -14.44 -34.41 18.34
N TYR A 374 -13.30 -33.88 18.81
CA TYR A 374 -12.21 -33.39 17.95
C TYR A 374 -11.23 -34.51 17.60
N ALA A 375 -10.90 -35.40 18.55
CA ALA A 375 -10.04 -36.56 18.29
C ALA A 375 -10.66 -37.51 17.24
N ALA A 376 -11.98 -37.68 17.28
CA ALA A 376 -12.75 -38.46 16.30
C ALA A 376 -12.62 -37.96 14.85
N LEU A 377 -12.19 -36.72 14.59
CA LEU A 377 -11.97 -36.20 13.24
C LEU A 377 -10.72 -36.80 12.55
N PHE A 378 -9.88 -37.54 13.29
CA PHE A 378 -8.66 -38.18 12.80
C PHE A 378 -8.80 -39.71 12.68
N VAL A 379 -10.01 -40.24 12.76
CA VAL A 379 -10.30 -41.69 12.65
C VAL A 379 -11.03 -41.94 11.33
N GLU A 380 -10.44 -42.76 10.45
CA GLU A 380 -11.11 -43.15 9.21
C GLU A 380 -12.31 -44.08 9.46
N PRO A 381 -13.51 -43.78 8.93
CA PRO A 381 -14.68 -44.65 9.06
C PRO A 381 -14.50 -46.06 8.46
N ALA A 382 -13.55 -46.22 7.53
CA ALA A 382 -13.30 -47.48 6.82
C ALA A 382 -12.41 -48.47 7.59
N ALA A 383 -11.71 -48.05 8.65
CA ALA A 383 -10.68 -48.85 9.30
C ALA A 383 -11.19 -50.00 10.20
N GLY A 384 -12.49 -50.05 10.48
CA GLY A 384 -13.12 -51.07 11.35
C GLY A 384 -12.76 -50.96 12.85
N THR A 385 -11.71 -50.23 13.21
CA THR A 385 -11.38 -49.83 14.58
C THR A 385 -12.44 -48.86 15.10
N ASN A 386 -13.20 -49.27 16.12
CA ASN A 386 -14.19 -48.42 16.78
C ASN A 386 -13.57 -47.08 17.21
N ALA A 387 -14.34 -45.99 17.21
CA ALA A 387 -13.90 -44.70 17.77
C ALA A 387 -13.48 -44.78 19.25
N ALA A 388 -13.93 -45.82 19.97
CA ALA A 388 -13.47 -46.20 21.31
C ALA A 388 -11.98 -46.65 21.38
N SER A 389 -11.26 -46.71 20.25
CA SER A 389 -9.80 -46.90 20.18
C SER A 389 -9.00 -45.60 20.36
N ALA A 390 -9.64 -44.44 20.51
CA ALA A 390 -8.96 -43.22 20.95
C ALA A 390 -8.50 -43.37 22.41
N SER A 391 -7.22 -43.06 22.67
CA SER A 391 -6.64 -43.00 24.02
C SER A 391 -7.42 -42.05 24.92
N HIS A 392 -7.72 -42.45 26.16
CA HIS A 392 -8.39 -41.59 27.15
C HIS A 392 -7.38 -40.86 28.05
N LEU A 393 -7.77 -39.68 28.52
CA LEU A 393 -7.04 -38.98 29.59
C LEU A 393 -7.24 -39.71 30.92
N ALA A 394 -6.17 -40.27 31.46
CA ALA A 394 -6.11 -40.81 32.82
C ALA A 394 -5.06 -40.07 33.64
N LEU A 395 -5.20 -40.10 34.97
CA LEU A 395 -4.13 -39.65 35.88
C LEU A 395 -2.93 -40.63 35.87
N TRP A 396 -3.14 -41.89 35.49
CA TRP A 396 -2.11 -42.92 35.54
C TRP A 396 -2.36 -44.05 34.54
N HIS A 397 -1.55 -44.10 33.47
CA HIS A 397 -1.64 -45.11 32.40
C HIS A 397 -0.83 -46.39 32.69
N GLY A 398 -0.20 -46.51 33.87
CA GLY A 398 0.66 -47.64 34.25
C GLY A 398 2.15 -47.38 34.01
N LEU A 399 2.96 -48.45 34.05
CA LEU A 399 4.41 -48.38 33.79
C LEU A 399 4.70 -48.35 32.28
N THR A 400 4.37 -47.22 31.65
CA THR A 400 4.54 -46.99 30.21
C THR A 400 5.96 -46.48 29.86
N PRO A 401 6.38 -46.57 28.59
CA PRO A 401 7.59 -45.87 28.12
C PRO A 401 7.49 -44.35 28.28
N ALA A 402 6.28 -43.78 28.17
CA ALA A 402 6.01 -42.36 28.40
C ALA A 402 6.38 -41.95 29.84
N LEU A 403 6.01 -42.76 30.84
CA LEU A 403 6.31 -42.49 32.24
C LEU A 403 7.83 -42.54 32.49
N GLY A 404 8.52 -43.45 31.80
CA GLY A 404 9.98 -43.49 31.75
C GLY A 404 10.60 -42.19 31.20
N LEU A 405 10.04 -41.64 30.12
CA LEU A 405 10.47 -40.35 29.57
C LEU A 405 10.13 -39.16 30.49
N THR A 406 9.01 -39.20 31.21
CA THR A 406 8.67 -38.23 32.26
C THR A 406 9.66 -38.30 33.42
N ALA A 407 10.03 -39.49 33.89
CA ALA A 407 11.05 -39.68 34.93
C ALA A 407 12.44 -39.18 34.49
N VAL A 408 12.86 -39.49 33.27
CA VAL A 408 14.09 -38.94 32.66
C VAL A 408 14.01 -37.41 32.54
N THR A 409 12.86 -36.86 32.15
CA THR A 409 12.61 -35.42 32.06
C THR A 409 12.80 -34.73 33.42
N PHE A 410 12.29 -35.31 34.49
CA PHE A 410 12.48 -34.78 35.85
C PHE A 410 13.94 -34.92 36.31
N ALA A 411 14.55 -36.09 36.16
CA ALA A 411 15.93 -36.33 36.58
C ALA A 411 16.93 -35.39 35.88
N ALA A 412 16.84 -35.26 34.56
CA ALA A 412 17.67 -34.34 33.78
C ALA A 412 17.30 -32.86 34.02
N GLY A 413 16.03 -32.53 34.26
CA GLY A 413 15.57 -31.19 34.63
C GLY A 413 16.12 -30.72 35.98
N VAL A 414 16.11 -31.62 36.98
CA VAL A 414 16.74 -31.41 38.30
C VAL A 414 18.25 -31.26 38.16
N ALA A 415 18.92 -32.16 37.42
CA ALA A 415 20.37 -32.09 37.18
C ALA A 415 20.76 -30.77 36.48
N MET A 416 20.01 -30.33 35.47
CA MET A 416 20.22 -29.05 34.79
C MET A 416 19.97 -27.85 35.72
N PHE A 417 18.99 -27.92 36.63
CA PHE A 417 18.69 -26.86 37.59
C PHE A 417 19.77 -26.69 38.68
N TYR A 418 20.32 -27.78 39.21
CA TYR A 418 21.49 -27.71 40.11
C TYR A 418 22.76 -27.33 39.33
N GLY A 419 22.92 -27.88 38.12
CA GLY A 419 23.99 -27.54 37.17
C GLY A 419 23.90 -26.13 36.55
N ARG A 420 22.96 -25.28 36.96
CA ARG A 420 22.69 -23.96 36.36
C ARG A 420 23.91 -23.05 36.24
N ASN A 421 24.88 -23.16 37.13
CA ASN A 421 26.13 -22.38 37.07
C ASN A 421 27.08 -22.85 35.96
N VAL A 422 26.97 -24.12 35.51
CA VAL A 422 27.65 -24.62 34.30
C VAL A 422 26.86 -24.18 33.06
N VAL A 423 25.53 -24.37 33.07
CA VAL A 423 24.64 -23.95 31.96
C VAL A 423 24.83 -22.47 31.63
N SER A 424 24.79 -21.58 32.64
CA SER A 424 24.97 -20.14 32.43
C SER A 424 26.36 -19.77 31.87
N ARG A 425 27.41 -20.52 32.22
CA ARG A 425 28.76 -20.34 31.65
C ARG A 425 28.87 -20.84 30.21
N ALA A 426 28.16 -21.92 29.87
CA ALA A 426 28.06 -22.40 28.49
C ALA A 426 27.25 -21.43 27.61
N GLN A 427 26.10 -20.95 28.10
CA GLN A 427 25.26 -19.96 27.41
C GLN A 427 26.02 -18.63 27.17
N GLY A 428 26.87 -18.20 28.10
CA GLY A 428 27.72 -17.02 27.94
C GLY A 428 28.87 -17.15 26.92
N ARG A 429 29.11 -18.34 26.37
CA ARG A 429 30.06 -18.55 25.25
C ARG A 429 29.41 -18.45 23.87
N ILE A 430 28.08 -18.43 23.80
CA ILE A 430 27.32 -18.39 22.54
C ILE A 430 27.05 -16.92 22.19
N PRO A 431 27.64 -16.38 21.10
CA PRO A 431 27.57 -14.95 20.82
C PRO A 431 26.15 -14.47 20.44
N ASP A 432 25.81 -13.25 20.82
CA ASP A 432 24.46 -12.68 20.71
C ASP A 432 24.08 -12.16 19.30
N TRP A 433 24.60 -12.80 18.24
CA TRP A 433 24.30 -12.45 16.84
C TRP A 433 22.99 -13.06 16.33
N VAL A 434 22.54 -14.17 16.94
CA VAL A 434 21.28 -14.85 16.60
C VAL A 434 20.13 -14.22 17.40
N ASP A 435 19.70 -13.02 16.98
CA ASP A 435 18.55 -12.35 17.58
C ASP A 435 17.56 -11.77 16.56
N GLY A 436 16.28 -12.13 16.74
CA GLY A 436 15.20 -11.82 15.80
C GLY A 436 14.80 -10.36 15.81
N ASP A 437 14.88 -9.69 16.96
CA ASP A 437 14.60 -8.25 17.08
C ASP A 437 15.62 -7.40 16.29
N ARG A 438 16.91 -7.72 16.42
CA ARG A 438 17.99 -7.12 15.61
C ARG A 438 17.86 -7.41 14.12
N ALA A 439 17.35 -8.59 13.75
CA ALA A 439 17.07 -8.91 12.35
C ALA A 439 15.90 -8.06 11.82
N TYR A 440 14.80 -7.98 12.57
CA TYR A 440 13.65 -7.13 12.27
C TYR A 440 14.03 -5.66 12.10
N GLN A 441 14.77 -5.07 13.05
CA GLN A 441 15.24 -3.68 12.99
C GLN A 441 16.03 -3.40 11.70
N ARG A 442 16.94 -4.31 11.32
CA ARG A 442 17.70 -4.20 10.06
C ARG A 442 16.81 -4.32 8.82
N THR A 443 15.78 -5.16 8.85
CA THR A 443 14.84 -5.29 7.74
C THR A 443 13.95 -4.05 7.57
N ILE A 444 13.49 -3.44 8.66
CA ILE A 444 12.72 -2.19 8.62
C ILE A 444 13.61 -1.03 8.15
N GLY A 445 14.78 -0.81 8.78
CA GLY A 445 15.70 0.26 8.36
C GLY A 445 16.14 0.13 6.89
N ALA A 446 16.36 -1.09 6.40
CA ALA A 446 16.66 -1.32 4.98
C ALA A 446 15.45 -1.07 4.04
N LEU A 447 14.22 -1.26 4.52
CA LEU A 447 13.00 -0.91 3.78
C LEU A 447 12.82 0.61 3.73
N ASP A 448 13.09 1.32 4.82
CA ASP A 448 13.03 2.79 4.87
C ASP A 448 14.16 3.45 4.06
N ASP A 449 15.40 2.91 4.11
CA ASP A 449 16.49 3.28 3.18
C ASP A 449 16.06 3.14 1.72
N VAL A 450 15.39 2.03 1.37
CA VAL A 450 14.87 1.78 0.02
C VAL A 450 13.72 2.72 -0.31
N ALA A 451 12.82 3.04 0.63
CA ALA A 451 11.72 3.98 0.42
C ALA A 451 12.23 5.40 0.17
N VAL A 452 13.19 5.88 0.96
CA VAL A 452 13.88 7.17 0.76
C VAL A 452 14.65 7.18 -0.56
N TRP A 453 15.32 6.08 -0.92
CA TRP A 453 16.02 5.95 -2.20
C TRP A 453 15.06 5.98 -3.40
N VAL A 454 13.98 5.17 -3.39
CA VAL A 454 12.97 5.17 -4.47
C VAL A 454 12.35 6.55 -4.61
N THR A 455 11.96 7.18 -3.50
CA THR A 455 11.39 8.53 -3.49
C THR A 455 12.38 9.52 -4.08
N GLY A 456 13.61 9.61 -3.54
CA GLY A 456 14.66 10.51 -4.05
C GLY A 456 15.17 10.20 -5.48
N ARG A 457 14.84 9.04 -6.06
CA ARG A 457 15.14 8.71 -7.46
C ARG A 457 13.95 8.89 -8.42
N THR A 458 12.72 8.95 -7.93
CA THR A 458 11.50 9.17 -8.75
C THR A 458 10.98 10.61 -8.60
N GLN A 459 10.86 11.11 -7.38
CA GLN A 459 10.44 12.47 -7.02
C GLN A 459 11.70 13.35 -6.87
N ARG A 460 12.11 13.99 -7.97
CA ARG A 460 13.36 14.80 -8.04
C ARG A 460 13.11 16.31 -8.20
N GLY A 461 11.87 16.75 -8.04
CA GLY A 461 11.47 18.15 -8.24
C GLY A 461 11.77 18.71 -9.64
N SER A 462 11.93 17.86 -10.67
CA SER A 462 12.51 18.26 -11.96
C SER A 462 11.55 18.00 -13.12
N LEU A 463 10.96 19.06 -13.69
CA LEU A 463 10.03 18.94 -14.82
C LEU A 463 10.65 18.19 -16.01
N TYR A 464 11.94 18.44 -16.30
CA TYR A 464 12.67 17.71 -17.34
C TYR A 464 12.61 16.19 -17.15
N PHE A 465 12.77 15.71 -15.91
CA PHE A 465 12.74 14.29 -15.62
C PHE A 465 11.33 13.71 -15.80
N TYR A 466 10.30 14.40 -15.29
CA TYR A 466 8.92 13.96 -15.45
C TYR A 466 8.48 13.93 -16.92
N LEU A 467 8.78 14.98 -17.70
CA LEU A 467 8.50 15.01 -19.14
C LEU A 467 9.29 13.94 -19.89
N ALA A 468 10.57 13.73 -19.58
CA ALA A 468 11.35 12.65 -20.20
C ALA A 468 10.77 11.26 -19.92
N VAL A 469 10.30 11.00 -18.69
CA VAL A 469 9.63 9.74 -18.33
C VAL A 469 8.30 9.59 -19.06
N ILE A 470 7.42 10.60 -19.02
CA ILE A 470 6.12 10.59 -19.69
C ILE A 470 6.28 10.33 -21.18
N LEU A 471 7.17 11.08 -21.86
CA LEU A 471 7.38 10.97 -23.29
C LEU A 471 8.08 9.65 -23.68
N THR A 472 8.95 9.11 -22.82
CA THR A 472 9.54 7.79 -23.04
C THR A 472 8.49 6.68 -22.94
N VAL A 473 7.61 6.71 -21.94
CA VAL A 473 6.51 5.74 -21.82
C VAL A 473 5.53 5.89 -22.99
N ALA A 474 5.23 7.12 -23.40
CA ALA A 474 4.30 7.43 -24.49
C ALA A 474 4.76 6.94 -25.87
N PHE A 475 6.07 6.80 -26.12
CA PHE A 475 6.55 6.11 -27.33
C PHE A 475 6.80 4.61 -27.09
N ALA A 476 7.42 4.23 -25.96
CA ALA A 476 7.88 2.86 -25.75
C ALA A 476 6.74 1.85 -25.63
N VAL A 477 5.63 2.20 -24.94
CA VAL A 477 4.49 1.28 -24.78
C VAL A 477 3.74 1.05 -26.11
N PRO A 478 3.32 2.08 -26.87
CA PRO A 478 2.74 1.87 -28.20
C PRO A 478 3.69 1.18 -29.18
N LEU A 479 4.98 1.54 -29.21
CA LEU A 479 5.95 0.90 -30.10
C LEU A 479 6.10 -0.60 -29.81
N THR A 480 6.17 -0.98 -28.52
CA THR A 480 6.23 -2.39 -28.11
C THR A 480 4.95 -3.12 -28.53
N ALA A 481 3.77 -2.52 -28.32
CA ALA A 481 2.48 -3.11 -28.72
C ALA A 481 2.37 -3.29 -30.23
N LEU A 482 2.83 -2.32 -31.04
CA LEU A 482 2.85 -2.41 -32.51
C LEU A 482 3.79 -3.53 -33.01
N ILE A 483 4.99 -3.63 -32.42
CA ILE A 483 5.97 -4.69 -32.75
C ILE A 483 5.41 -6.08 -32.41
N VAL A 484 4.76 -6.23 -31.24
CA VAL A 484 4.13 -7.50 -30.83
C VAL A 484 2.90 -7.84 -31.68
N ALA A 485 2.16 -6.84 -32.16
CA ALA A 485 0.98 -7.05 -33.01
C ALA A 485 1.32 -7.49 -34.44
N ASN A 486 2.53 -7.19 -34.94
CA ASN A 486 3.12 -7.68 -36.19
C ASN A 486 2.16 -7.74 -37.41
N LYS A 487 1.37 -6.68 -37.62
CA LYS A 487 0.51 -6.57 -38.81
C LYS A 487 1.31 -6.20 -40.06
N PRO A 488 0.87 -6.60 -41.27
CA PRO A 488 1.46 -6.11 -42.51
C PRO A 488 1.37 -4.58 -42.62
N LEU A 489 2.38 -3.97 -43.22
CA LEU A 489 2.38 -2.55 -43.58
C LEU A 489 1.49 -2.34 -44.82
N PRO A 490 0.82 -1.18 -44.98
CA PRO A 490 0.03 -0.86 -46.17
C PRO A 490 0.91 -0.81 -47.43
N GLY A 491 0.34 -1.27 -48.55
CA GLY A 491 0.99 -1.23 -49.86
C GLY A 491 0.87 0.14 -50.53
N GLY A 492 1.92 0.57 -51.23
CA GLY A 492 1.96 1.83 -51.97
C GLY A 492 2.50 3.00 -51.14
N LEU A 493 3.73 3.43 -51.45
CA LEU A 493 4.34 4.67 -50.95
C LEU A 493 4.37 5.68 -52.08
N TYR A 494 3.89 6.90 -51.84
CA TYR A 494 4.00 8.00 -52.81
C TYR A 494 4.66 9.23 -52.18
N VAL A 495 5.56 9.86 -52.93
CA VAL A 495 6.43 10.94 -52.43
C VAL A 495 5.88 12.31 -52.81
N ILE A 496 5.19 12.39 -53.95
CA ILE A 496 4.61 13.61 -54.54
C ILE A 496 3.16 13.28 -54.89
N ASP A 497 2.20 14.07 -54.42
CA ASP A 497 0.82 13.99 -54.90
C ASP A 497 0.75 14.55 -56.33
N PRO A 498 0.32 13.78 -57.34
CA PRO A 498 0.26 14.26 -58.73
C PRO A 498 -0.62 15.50 -58.92
N ASN A 499 -1.61 15.70 -58.05
CA ASN A 499 -2.59 16.78 -58.16
C ASN A 499 -2.14 18.08 -57.47
N SER A 500 -1.12 18.03 -56.61
CA SER A 500 -0.71 19.20 -55.80
C SER A 500 0.80 19.26 -55.51
N PRO A 501 1.66 19.45 -56.53
CA PRO A 501 3.12 19.55 -56.33
C PRO A 501 3.55 20.70 -55.40
N LEU A 502 2.70 21.71 -55.21
CA LEU A 502 2.93 22.82 -54.26
C LEU A 502 3.04 22.35 -52.79
N GLN A 503 2.55 21.14 -52.46
CA GLN A 503 2.74 20.52 -51.13
C GLN A 503 4.23 20.39 -50.76
N LEU A 504 5.12 20.13 -51.72
CA LEU A 504 6.56 20.01 -51.46
C LEU A 504 7.19 21.33 -50.98
N ILE A 505 6.71 22.46 -51.50
CA ILE A 505 7.20 23.80 -51.13
C ILE A 505 6.69 24.16 -49.73
N ALA A 506 5.41 23.85 -49.43
CA ALA A 506 4.87 23.98 -48.08
C ALA A 506 5.63 23.10 -47.07
N ALA A 507 5.90 21.83 -47.43
CA ALA A 507 6.67 20.90 -46.63
C ALA A 507 8.09 21.39 -46.32
N ALA A 508 8.81 21.88 -47.34
CA ALA A 508 10.13 22.47 -47.18
C ALA A 508 10.11 23.68 -46.24
N GLY A 509 9.12 24.58 -46.39
CA GLY A 509 8.92 25.72 -45.49
C GLY A 509 8.69 25.31 -44.04
N ILE A 510 7.84 24.30 -43.80
CA ILE A 510 7.56 23.77 -42.46
C ILE A 510 8.82 23.13 -41.85
N VAL A 511 9.56 22.30 -42.59
CA VAL A 511 10.79 21.64 -42.13
C VAL A 511 11.88 22.66 -41.79
N VAL A 512 12.09 23.67 -42.64
CA VAL A 512 13.04 24.76 -42.38
C VAL A 512 12.62 25.57 -41.16
N GLY A 513 11.34 25.93 -41.03
CA GLY A 513 10.79 26.64 -39.86
C GLY A 513 11.00 25.87 -38.55
N ALA A 514 10.67 24.57 -38.52
CA ALA A 514 10.84 23.72 -37.34
C ALA A 514 12.33 23.62 -36.92
N LEU A 515 13.24 23.38 -37.87
CA LEU A 515 14.68 23.28 -37.61
C LEU A 515 15.30 24.64 -37.22
N ALA A 516 14.79 25.75 -37.75
CA ALA A 516 15.20 27.10 -37.38
C ALA A 516 14.69 27.48 -35.98
N ALA A 517 13.46 27.12 -35.60
CA ALA A 517 12.91 27.32 -34.26
C ALA A 517 13.75 26.62 -33.18
N VAL A 518 14.18 25.37 -33.43
CA VAL A 518 15.10 24.63 -32.54
C VAL A 518 16.46 25.31 -32.36
N ARG A 519 16.92 26.06 -33.38
CA ARG A 519 18.21 26.79 -33.39
C ARG A 519 18.09 28.25 -32.97
N ALA A 520 16.90 28.73 -32.61
CA ALA A 520 16.66 30.14 -32.34
C ALA A 520 17.16 30.58 -30.94
N ASN A 521 18.08 31.55 -30.94
CA ASN A 521 18.67 32.14 -29.72
C ASN A 521 17.90 33.38 -29.20
N LYS A 522 16.96 33.92 -30.00
CA LYS A 522 16.12 35.08 -29.65
C LYS A 522 14.64 34.67 -29.63
N ARG A 523 13.86 35.15 -28.65
CA ARG A 523 12.44 34.79 -28.48
C ARG A 523 11.60 35.10 -29.72
N PHE A 524 11.75 36.31 -30.28
CA PHE A 524 11.01 36.73 -31.47
C PHE A 524 11.30 35.83 -32.68
N LEU A 525 12.57 35.50 -32.93
CA LEU A 525 12.96 34.58 -34.00
C LEU A 525 12.36 33.19 -33.78
N ALA A 526 12.36 32.70 -32.54
CA ALA A 526 11.81 31.38 -32.20
C ALA A 526 10.29 31.31 -32.45
N VAL A 527 9.54 32.34 -32.03
CA VAL A 527 8.10 32.46 -32.33
C VAL A 527 7.87 32.55 -33.83
N LEU A 528 8.55 33.46 -34.54
CA LEU A 528 8.38 33.67 -35.98
C LEU A 528 8.64 32.38 -36.79
N MET A 529 9.66 31.60 -36.42
CA MET A 529 9.97 30.32 -37.09
C MET A 529 8.95 29.22 -36.78
N VAL A 530 8.31 29.23 -35.60
CA VAL A 530 7.14 28.38 -35.34
C VAL A 530 5.92 28.84 -36.15
N SER A 531 5.66 30.14 -36.24
CA SER A 531 4.55 30.65 -37.05
C SER A 531 4.69 30.34 -38.54
N VAL A 532 5.92 30.28 -39.07
CA VAL A 532 6.18 29.75 -40.43
C VAL A 532 5.68 28.30 -40.59
N THR A 533 5.78 27.46 -39.54
CA THR A 533 5.16 26.12 -39.57
C THR A 533 3.63 26.18 -39.52
N GLY A 534 3.05 27.11 -38.74
CA GLY A 534 1.60 27.30 -38.63
C GLY A 534 0.96 27.73 -39.95
N TYR A 535 1.50 28.77 -40.60
CA TYR A 535 1.05 29.22 -41.93
C TYR A 535 1.34 28.18 -43.03
N GLY A 536 2.48 27.47 -42.96
CA GLY A 536 2.78 26.36 -43.87
C GLY A 536 1.77 25.21 -43.76
N ILE A 537 1.27 24.92 -42.56
CA ILE A 537 0.21 23.93 -42.32
C ILE A 537 -1.15 24.44 -42.80
N ALA A 538 -1.46 25.73 -42.65
CA ALA A 538 -2.66 26.31 -43.24
C ALA A 538 -2.66 26.17 -44.79
N LEU A 539 -1.50 26.37 -45.43
CA LEU A 539 -1.33 26.12 -46.86
C LEU A 539 -1.50 24.63 -47.21
N MET A 540 -0.99 23.71 -46.38
CA MET A 540 -1.26 22.27 -46.56
C MET A 540 -2.75 21.93 -46.46
N PHE A 541 -3.48 22.51 -45.51
CA PHE A 541 -4.94 22.30 -45.41
C PHE A 541 -5.68 22.80 -46.64
N ALA A 542 -5.32 23.98 -47.17
CA ALA A 542 -5.89 24.50 -48.41
C ALA A 542 -5.61 23.57 -49.61
N LEU A 543 -4.39 23.04 -49.71
CA LEU A 543 -3.98 22.10 -50.76
C LEU A 543 -4.62 20.70 -50.63
N GLN A 544 -5.04 20.30 -49.43
CA GLN A 544 -5.80 19.07 -49.19
C GLN A 544 -7.32 19.28 -49.36
N GLY A 545 -7.78 20.44 -49.84
CA GLY A 545 -9.21 20.73 -50.03
C GLY A 545 -9.97 21.03 -48.73
N ALA A 546 -9.30 21.44 -47.66
CA ALA A 546 -9.91 21.75 -46.36
C ALA A 546 -9.88 23.29 -46.09
N PRO A 547 -10.81 24.08 -46.68
CA PRO A 547 -10.76 25.55 -46.61
C PRO A 547 -10.99 26.09 -45.20
N ASP A 548 -11.93 25.52 -44.44
CA ASP A 548 -12.22 25.97 -43.07
C ASP A 548 -11.01 25.81 -42.16
N LEU A 549 -10.31 24.66 -42.26
CA LEU A 549 -9.05 24.42 -41.54
C LEU A 549 -7.99 25.47 -41.87
N ALA A 550 -7.80 25.79 -43.15
CA ALA A 550 -6.83 26.79 -43.58
C ALA A 550 -7.16 28.18 -43.00
N LEU A 551 -8.43 28.60 -43.06
CA LEU A 551 -8.89 29.87 -42.52
C LEU A 551 -8.70 29.96 -41.01
N THR A 552 -9.12 28.94 -40.25
CA THR A 552 -8.97 28.95 -38.78
C THR A 552 -7.51 28.87 -38.34
N GLN A 553 -6.68 28.09 -39.03
CA GLN A 553 -5.26 27.98 -38.69
C GLN A 553 -4.53 29.32 -38.95
N MET A 554 -4.82 30.01 -40.05
CA MET A 554 -4.25 31.35 -40.31
C MET A 554 -4.70 32.37 -39.25
N LEU A 555 -5.99 32.39 -38.90
CA LEU A 555 -6.54 33.30 -37.90
C LEU A 555 -5.92 33.05 -36.51
N VAL A 556 -5.84 31.78 -36.09
CA VAL A 556 -5.26 31.40 -34.79
C VAL A 556 -3.76 31.70 -34.73
N GLU A 557 -3.00 31.36 -35.77
CA GLU A 557 -1.55 31.68 -35.81
C GLU A 557 -1.31 33.20 -35.80
N THR A 558 -2.16 33.99 -36.48
CA THR A 558 -2.11 35.46 -36.44
C THR A 558 -2.34 35.99 -35.01
N ILE A 559 -3.37 35.49 -34.32
CA ILE A 559 -3.68 35.92 -32.95
C ILE A 559 -2.58 35.47 -31.96
N ILE A 560 -2.05 34.26 -32.11
CA ILE A 560 -0.93 33.76 -31.28
C ILE A 560 0.32 34.64 -31.49
N LEU A 561 0.68 34.94 -32.73
CA LEU A 561 1.82 35.80 -33.06
C LEU A 561 1.67 37.20 -32.42
N VAL A 562 0.49 37.82 -32.53
CA VAL A 562 0.18 39.11 -31.88
C VAL A 562 0.28 39.01 -30.35
N ALA A 563 -0.30 37.97 -29.75
CA ALA A 563 -0.24 37.75 -28.30
C ALA A 563 1.20 37.57 -27.79
N PHE A 564 2.03 36.80 -28.51
CA PHE A 564 3.46 36.68 -28.22
C PHE A 564 4.21 38.01 -28.37
N VAL A 565 3.97 38.78 -29.43
CA VAL A 565 4.61 40.09 -29.65
C VAL A 565 4.24 41.07 -28.53
N LEU A 566 2.99 41.07 -28.05
CA LEU A 566 2.57 41.85 -26.89
C LEU A 566 3.25 41.37 -25.59
N ALA A 567 3.28 40.06 -25.32
CA ALA A 567 3.93 39.50 -24.15
C ALA A 567 5.45 39.77 -24.13
N MET A 568 6.11 39.71 -25.29
CA MET A 568 7.54 39.99 -25.45
C MET A 568 7.94 41.41 -25.07
N ARG A 569 7.03 42.40 -25.09
CA ARG A 569 7.31 43.75 -24.54
C ARG A 569 7.70 43.73 -23.05
N SER A 570 7.44 42.62 -22.34
CA SER A 570 7.80 42.42 -20.92
C SER A 570 8.93 41.42 -20.68
N LEU A 571 9.28 40.60 -21.67
CA LEU A 571 10.24 39.49 -21.58
C LEU A 571 11.61 39.88 -22.18
N PRO A 572 12.73 39.27 -21.75
CA PRO A 572 14.03 39.59 -22.32
C PRO A 572 14.15 39.01 -23.74
N PRO A 573 14.85 39.67 -24.68
CA PRO A 573 14.88 39.23 -26.08
C PRO A 573 15.58 37.87 -26.30
N GLU A 574 16.42 37.44 -25.36
CA GLU A 574 17.25 36.23 -25.46
C GLU A 574 16.59 34.99 -24.84
N LEU A 575 16.91 33.84 -25.44
CA LEU A 575 16.70 32.50 -24.87
C LEU A 575 18.05 32.00 -24.32
N ARG A 576 18.20 32.00 -23.00
CA ARG A 576 19.51 31.84 -22.34
C ARG A 576 19.91 30.37 -22.18
N ASP A 577 20.59 29.82 -23.18
CA ASP A 577 21.17 28.47 -23.15
C ASP A 577 22.06 28.25 -21.91
N ARG A 578 21.72 27.23 -21.10
CA ARG A 578 22.47 26.84 -19.88
C ARG A 578 22.64 25.32 -19.69
N THR A 579 22.17 24.48 -20.61
CA THR A 579 22.22 23.01 -20.47
C THR A 579 23.28 22.36 -21.36
N GLY A 580 24.38 21.91 -20.73
CA GLY A 580 25.53 21.31 -21.41
C GLY A 580 25.27 19.96 -22.11
N GLY A 581 26.21 19.58 -23.00
CA GLY A 581 26.00 18.62 -24.09
C GLY A 581 25.36 17.26 -23.77
N LYS A 582 25.61 16.66 -22.60
CA LYS A 582 25.03 15.34 -22.25
C LYS A 582 23.49 15.36 -22.28
N TYR A 583 22.85 16.44 -21.84
CA TYR A 583 21.39 16.59 -21.90
C TYR A 583 20.88 16.91 -23.31
N ARG A 584 21.72 17.44 -24.22
CA ARG A 584 21.35 17.66 -25.63
C ARG A 584 21.18 16.32 -26.36
N VAL A 585 22.10 15.37 -26.16
CA VAL A 585 22.05 14.04 -26.80
C VAL A 585 20.79 13.26 -26.39
N VAL A 586 20.48 13.19 -25.09
CA VAL A 586 19.28 12.50 -24.59
C VAL A 586 17.99 13.06 -25.20
N ARG A 587 17.91 14.38 -25.38
CA ARG A 587 16.73 15.03 -26.00
C ARG A 587 16.56 14.69 -27.47
N VAL A 588 17.66 14.64 -28.23
CA VAL A 588 17.63 14.21 -29.64
C VAL A 588 17.18 12.75 -29.73
N ILE A 589 17.68 11.87 -28.86
CA ILE A 589 17.29 10.45 -28.85
C ILE A 589 15.78 10.29 -28.57
N ILE A 590 15.25 10.95 -27.52
CA ILE A 590 13.82 10.86 -27.18
C ILE A 590 12.96 11.48 -28.29
N GLY A 591 13.37 12.63 -28.86
CA GLY A 591 12.64 13.28 -29.95
C GLY A 591 12.58 12.45 -31.23
N VAL A 592 13.69 11.85 -31.64
CA VAL A 592 13.74 10.97 -32.82
C VAL A 592 12.98 9.67 -32.57
N ALA A 593 13.12 9.04 -31.40
CA ALA A 593 12.38 7.82 -31.07
C ALA A 593 10.86 8.04 -31.02
N PHE A 594 10.42 9.18 -30.46
CA PHE A 594 9.01 9.58 -30.46
C PHE A 594 8.51 9.83 -31.90
N ALA A 595 9.24 10.61 -32.70
CA ALA A 595 8.89 10.90 -34.09
C ALA A 595 8.78 9.63 -34.96
N VAL A 596 9.76 8.73 -34.87
CA VAL A 596 9.73 7.43 -35.57
C VAL A 596 8.53 6.59 -35.12
N THR A 597 8.24 6.57 -33.81
CA THR A 597 7.05 5.87 -33.29
C THR A 597 5.76 6.45 -33.85
N MET A 598 5.63 7.79 -33.91
CA MET A 598 4.43 8.43 -34.48
C MET A 598 4.28 8.20 -35.99
N ILE A 599 5.38 8.08 -36.73
CA ILE A 599 5.36 7.63 -38.14
C ILE A 599 4.82 6.19 -38.24
N PHE A 600 5.29 5.26 -37.40
CA PHE A 600 4.75 3.89 -37.37
C PHE A 600 3.28 3.84 -36.94
N VAL A 601 2.86 4.66 -35.97
CA VAL A 601 1.45 4.80 -35.57
C VAL A 601 0.60 5.29 -36.74
N ALA A 602 1.04 6.29 -37.49
CA ALA A 602 0.32 6.81 -38.66
C ALA A 602 0.16 5.75 -39.75
N ILE A 603 1.26 5.07 -40.12
CA ILE A 603 1.27 4.01 -41.15
C ILE A 603 0.36 2.85 -40.74
N TYR A 604 0.44 2.40 -39.48
CA TYR A 604 -0.40 1.33 -38.96
C TYR A 604 -1.88 1.74 -38.85
N ALA A 605 -2.18 3.00 -38.50
CA ALA A 605 -3.55 3.51 -38.45
C ALA A 605 -4.20 3.59 -39.84
N MET A 606 -3.45 4.02 -40.87
CA MET A 606 -3.92 3.97 -42.26
C MET A 606 -4.17 2.53 -42.72
N GLY A 607 -3.23 1.61 -42.46
CA GLY A 607 -3.38 0.18 -42.76
C GLY A 607 -4.43 -0.57 -41.92
N ALA A 608 -5.02 0.07 -40.90
CA ALA A 608 -6.06 -0.51 -40.04
C ALA A 608 -7.50 -0.09 -40.42
N ARG A 609 -7.68 0.79 -41.42
CA ARG A 609 -9.01 1.17 -41.94
C ARG A 609 -9.60 0.01 -42.77
N ILE A 610 -10.41 -0.83 -42.13
CA ILE A 610 -11.07 -2.02 -42.74
C ILE A 610 -12.61 -1.93 -42.78
N ALA A 611 -13.19 -0.81 -42.36
CA ALA A 611 -14.63 -0.59 -42.29
C ALA A 611 -15.01 0.72 -43.01
N GLU A 612 -16.23 0.78 -43.55
CA GLU A 612 -16.71 1.95 -44.28
C GLU A 612 -16.80 3.20 -43.37
N PRO A 613 -16.29 4.37 -43.79
CA PRO A 613 -16.32 5.57 -42.96
C PRO A 613 -17.74 6.10 -42.71
N VAL A 614 -18.09 6.31 -41.44
CA VAL A 614 -19.38 6.91 -41.03
C VAL A 614 -19.63 8.29 -41.68
N SER A 615 -18.55 9.00 -42.01
CA SER A 615 -18.53 10.31 -42.66
C SER A 615 -19.12 10.32 -44.07
N LEU A 616 -19.24 9.19 -44.77
CA LEU A 616 -19.93 9.14 -46.07
C LEU A 616 -21.42 9.51 -45.97
N SER A 617 -22.03 9.39 -44.79
CA SER A 617 -23.40 9.86 -44.54
C SER A 617 -23.49 11.38 -44.31
N PHE A 618 -22.39 12.04 -43.93
CA PHE A 618 -22.43 13.41 -43.42
C PHE A 618 -22.86 14.45 -44.47
N PRO A 619 -22.44 14.41 -45.76
CA PRO A 619 -22.90 15.39 -46.74
C PRO A 619 -24.43 15.42 -46.88
N ARG A 620 -25.07 14.24 -46.88
CA ARG A 620 -26.53 14.14 -46.96
C ARG A 620 -27.20 14.59 -45.66
N LEU A 621 -26.70 14.15 -44.50
CA LEU A 621 -27.22 14.55 -43.18
C LEU A 621 -27.09 16.06 -42.92
N ALA A 622 -26.01 16.69 -43.41
CA ALA A 622 -25.80 18.12 -43.26
C ALA A 622 -26.83 18.95 -44.04
N TYR A 623 -27.27 18.48 -45.21
CA TYR A 623 -28.28 19.15 -46.03
C TYR A 623 -29.72 18.79 -45.64
N GLU A 624 -30.05 17.51 -45.46
CA GLU A 624 -31.42 17.06 -45.15
C GLU A 624 -31.79 17.22 -43.67
N GLY A 625 -30.82 17.13 -42.76
CA GLY A 625 -31.03 17.30 -41.30
C GLY A 625 -30.67 18.72 -40.84
N GLY A 626 -29.41 19.11 -41.00
CA GLY A 626 -28.88 20.39 -40.51
C GLY A 626 -29.10 21.59 -41.44
N GLY A 627 -29.74 21.41 -42.59
CA GLY A 627 -30.12 22.48 -43.53
C GLY A 627 -28.98 23.28 -44.18
N GLY A 628 -27.72 22.83 -44.06
CA GLY A 628 -26.54 23.59 -44.48
C GLY A 628 -25.75 22.97 -45.62
N LEU A 629 -25.09 23.81 -46.42
CA LEU A 629 -24.23 23.38 -47.53
C LEU A 629 -22.79 23.07 -47.11
N ASN A 630 -22.25 23.75 -46.08
CA ASN A 630 -20.93 23.40 -45.54
C ASN A 630 -21.06 22.24 -44.56
N VAL A 631 -20.56 21.07 -44.97
CA VAL A 631 -20.68 19.82 -44.20
C VAL A 631 -19.81 19.84 -42.95
N VAL A 632 -18.65 20.49 -42.96
CA VAL A 632 -17.77 20.61 -41.79
C VAL A 632 -18.38 21.54 -40.74
N ASN A 633 -18.91 22.68 -41.16
CA ASN A 633 -19.60 23.61 -40.25
C ASN A 633 -20.83 22.95 -39.61
N VAL A 634 -21.69 22.28 -40.39
CA VAL A 634 -22.85 21.53 -39.84
C VAL A 634 -22.41 20.34 -38.97
N THR A 635 -21.27 19.71 -39.29
CA THR A 635 -20.69 18.69 -38.42
C THR A 635 -20.34 19.26 -37.05
N LEU A 636 -19.76 20.46 -36.97
CA LEU A 636 -19.44 21.10 -35.70
C LEU A 636 -20.68 21.59 -34.93
N VAL A 637 -21.60 22.31 -35.58
CA VAL A 637 -22.69 23.00 -34.85
C VAL A 637 -23.92 22.14 -34.56
N ASP A 638 -24.08 21.00 -35.24
CA ASP A 638 -25.25 20.12 -35.14
C ASP A 638 -24.83 18.68 -34.84
N ILE A 639 -24.28 17.96 -35.83
CA ILE A 639 -23.97 16.51 -35.76
C ILE A 639 -23.05 16.18 -34.57
N ARG A 640 -22.13 17.09 -34.22
CA ARG A 640 -21.19 17.00 -33.09
C ARG A 640 -21.17 18.25 -32.21
N ALA A 641 -22.32 18.92 -32.05
CA ALA A 641 -22.47 20.15 -31.25
C ALA A 641 -21.82 20.14 -29.85
N TRP A 642 -21.77 18.96 -29.21
CA TRP A 642 -21.16 18.75 -27.89
C TRP A 642 -19.64 18.96 -27.86
N ASP A 643 -18.92 18.65 -28.95
CA ASP A 643 -17.46 18.86 -29.01
C ASP A 643 -17.15 20.37 -29.03
N THR A 644 -17.84 21.12 -29.90
CA THR A 644 -17.70 22.59 -29.99
C THR A 644 -18.17 23.30 -28.72
N PHE A 645 -19.20 22.79 -28.02
CA PHE A 645 -19.55 23.28 -26.68
C PHE A 645 -18.40 23.06 -25.66
N GLY A 646 -17.70 21.93 -25.75
CA GLY A 646 -16.48 21.65 -24.98
C GLY A 646 -15.34 22.60 -25.30
N GLU A 647 -15.08 22.87 -26.59
CA GLU A 647 -14.06 23.82 -27.07
C GLU A 647 -14.29 25.24 -26.54
N ILE A 648 -15.52 25.75 -26.66
CA ILE A 648 -15.91 27.08 -26.17
C ILE A 648 -15.75 27.14 -24.64
N SER A 649 -16.08 26.06 -23.93
CA SER A 649 -15.85 25.95 -22.48
C SER A 649 -14.37 25.98 -22.12
N VAL A 650 -13.50 25.31 -22.88
CA VAL A 650 -12.04 25.35 -22.71
C VAL A 650 -11.47 26.75 -22.98
N LEU A 651 -11.94 27.44 -24.03
CA LEU A 651 -11.59 28.83 -24.30
C LEU A 651 -11.99 29.76 -23.15
N ALA A 652 -13.22 29.64 -22.64
CA ALA A 652 -13.72 30.45 -21.54
C ALA A 652 -12.90 30.23 -20.25
N VAL A 653 -12.55 28.99 -19.94
CA VAL A 653 -11.68 28.63 -18.80
C VAL A 653 -10.26 29.19 -19.00
N ALA A 654 -9.68 29.05 -20.19
CA ALA A 654 -8.34 29.56 -20.49
C ALA A 654 -8.29 31.10 -20.40
N ALA A 655 -9.25 31.81 -21.00
CA ALA A 655 -9.37 33.26 -20.93
C ALA A 655 -9.53 33.75 -19.47
N THR A 656 -10.38 33.09 -18.69
CA THR A 656 -10.56 33.38 -17.25
C THR A 656 -9.28 33.10 -16.46
N GLY A 657 -8.55 32.03 -16.80
CA GLY A 657 -7.26 31.68 -16.21
C GLY A 657 -6.17 32.72 -16.50
N VAL A 658 -6.04 33.17 -17.76
CA VAL A 658 -5.13 34.24 -18.18
C VAL A 658 -5.47 35.56 -17.48
N ALA A 659 -6.75 35.95 -17.47
CA ALA A 659 -7.21 37.14 -16.77
C ALA A 659 -6.88 37.07 -15.26
N SER A 660 -7.11 35.91 -14.62
CA SER A 660 -6.73 35.68 -13.23
C SER A 660 -5.22 35.85 -13.00
N LEU A 661 -4.38 35.23 -13.84
CA LEU A 661 -2.91 35.31 -13.75
C LEU A 661 -2.37 36.73 -13.96
N ILE A 662 -3.02 37.56 -14.78
CA ILE A 662 -2.61 38.95 -15.07
C ILE A 662 -3.12 39.91 -13.99
N PHE A 663 -4.41 39.86 -13.66
CA PHE A 663 -5.07 40.87 -12.81
C PHE A 663 -5.04 40.55 -11.31
N VAL A 664 -5.02 39.27 -10.89
CA VAL A 664 -4.98 38.91 -9.45
C VAL A 664 -3.55 39.08 -8.92
N ARG A 665 -3.21 40.30 -8.51
CA ARG A 665 -1.88 40.64 -7.99
C ARG A 665 -1.65 40.10 -6.57
N SER A 666 -2.69 40.01 -5.72
CA SER A 666 -2.56 39.63 -4.30
C SER A 666 -3.60 38.61 -3.81
N ARG A 667 -3.13 37.41 -3.45
CA ARG A 667 -3.70 36.57 -2.39
C ARG A 667 -2.65 36.08 -1.37
N ALA A 668 -1.40 36.54 -1.50
CA ALA A 668 -0.23 36.01 -0.79
C ALA A 668 0.57 37.09 -0.02
N SER A 669 -0.12 37.91 0.79
CA SER A 669 0.52 38.78 1.79
C SER A 669 0.51 38.18 3.21
N ALA A 670 -0.15 37.03 3.42
CA ALA A 670 -0.31 36.35 4.71
C ALA A 670 0.47 35.02 4.82
N SER A 671 1.62 34.89 4.15
CA SER A 671 2.56 33.77 4.37
C SER A 671 4.03 34.21 4.50
N THR A 672 4.27 35.10 5.46
CA THR A 672 4.90 34.69 6.74
C THR A 672 6.09 33.72 6.81
N ARG A 673 6.90 33.48 5.76
CA ARG A 673 8.17 32.71 5.88
C ARG A 673 8.90 32.87 7.24
N PRO A 674 9.35 31.81 7.93
CA PRO A 674 10.15 31.88 9.17
C PRO A 674 11.51 32.57 8.99
N PRO A 675 12.23 32.92 10.09
CA PRO A 675 13.60 33.41 10.01
C PRO A 675 14.56 32.30 9.56
N PRO A 676 15.76 32.61 9.04
CA PRO A 676 16.83 31.64 9.01
C PRO A 676 17.26 31.36 10.44
N PHE A 677 17.28 30.08 10.84
CA PHE A 677 17.87 29.68 12.11
C PHE A 677 19.30 30.21 12.23
N PRO A 678 19.70 30.77 13.39
CA PRO A 678 21.10 31.07 13.65
C PRO A 678 21.95 29.81 13.42
N ARG A 679 23.06 29.95 12.70
CA ARG A 679 24.02 28.84 12.53
C ARG A 679 24.66 28.53 13.88
N ALA A 680 24.09 27.57 14.61
CA ALA A 680 24.74 26.97 15.76
C ALA A 680 26.13 26.46 15.32
N ARG A 681 27.19 27.01 15.93
CA ARG A 681 28.54 26.44 15.84
C ARG A 681 28.53 25.11 16.59
N TRP A 682 28.10 24.05 15.92
CA TRP A 682 28.44 22.69 16.32
C TRP A 682 29.97 22.57 16.26
N GLY A 683 30.61 22.57 17.43
CA GLY A 683 31.99 22.17 17.55
C GLY A 683 32.10 20.74 17.03
N GLY A 684 32.94 20.52 16.01
CA GLY A 684 32.99 19.24 15.31
C GLY A 684 33.45 18.13 16.26
N ALA A 685 32.58 17.14 16.50
CA ALA A 685 33.02 15.88 17.06
C ALA A 685 34.04 15.24 16.10
N PRO A 686 35.19 14.75 16.59
CA PRO A 686 36.20 14.13 15.73
C PRO A 686 35.66 12.84 15.10
N PRO A 687 36.03 12.53 13.84
CA PRO A 687 35.54 11.34 13.15
C PRO A 687 36.02 10.05 13.85
N PRO A 688 35.17 9.01 13.96
CA PRO A 688 35.54 7.77 14.63
C PRO A 688 36.52 6.95 13.79
N GLY A 689 37.62 6.49 14.41
CA GLY A 689 38.39 5.34 13.92
C GLY A 689 39.84 5.58 13.45
N GLN A 690 40.73 6.07 14.31
CA GLN A 690 42.18 5.84 14.17
C GLN A 690 42.86 5.44 15.51
N PHE A 691 42.44 4.30 16.08
CA PHE A 691 43.18 3.68 17.19
C PHE A 691 44.36 2.84 16.66
N ALA A 692 45.50 3.48 16.39
CA ALA A 692 46.73 2.79 16.03
C ALA A 692 48.02 3.49 16.50
N ARG A 693 48.67 2.90 17.51
CA ARG A 693 50.12 2.95 17.81
C ARG A 693 50.81 4.32 17.94
N ARG A 694 51.19 4.66 19.17
CA ARG A 694 52.61 4.95 19.51
C ARG A 694 52.96 4.44 20.90
N ARG A 695 54.25 4.26 21.18
CA ARG A 695 54.78 3.56 22.38
C ARG A 695 55.31 4.53 23.43
N LEU A 696 55.34 4.01 24.67
CA LEU A 696 56.16 4.36 25.83
C LEU A 696 57.41 5.25 25.60
N ALA A 697 57.45 6.36 26.34
CA ALA A 697 58.58 6.93 27.09
C ALA A 697 57.94 7.67 28.30
N GLY A 698 58.46 7.64 29.53
CA GLY A 698 59.58 8.49 30.02
C GLY A 698 59.13 9.96 30.19
N THR A 699 59.13 10.60 31.37
CA THR A 699 59.68 10.29 32.72
C THR A 699 58.93 11.05 33.86
N ARG A 700 59.27 10.73 35.12
CA ARG A 700 58.91 11.43 36.39
C ARG A 700 59.63 12.80 36.54
N PRO A 701 59.43 13.60 37.63
CA PRO A 701 58.24 13.92 38.45
C PRO A 701 58.12 15.45 38.78
N GLN A 702 57.12 15.88 39.59
CA GLN A 702 57.33 16.58 40.88
C GLN A 702 56.02 17.03 41.58
N VAL A 703 56.07 17.19 42.91
CA VAL A 703 55.06 17.85 43.76
C VAL A 703 55.78 18.62 44.89
N ARG A 704 55.38 19.89 45.09
CA ARG A 704 55.57 20.77 46.27
C ARG A 704 54.27 21.62 46.34
N GLY A 705 53.66 21.97 47.48
CA GLY A 705 54.20 22.39 48.78
C GLY A 705 54.08 23.92 48.84
N LEU A 706 52.98 24.49 49.38
CA LEU A 706 52.78 24.97 50.77
C LEU A 706 53.65 26.22 51.11
N PRO A 707 53.21 27.18 51.97
CA PRO A 707 52.39 26.96 53.18
C PRO A 707 51.34 28.07 53.58
N ASP A 708 50.82 27.93 54.80
CA ASP A 708 50.27 28.94 55.76
C ASP A 708 48.91 29.66 55.56
N GLY A 709 48.33 30.07 56.71
CA GLY A 709 47.04 30.78 56.89
C GLY A 709 47.22 32.07 57.72
N PRO A 710 46.36 32.45 58.71
CA PRO A 710 45.08 31.87 59.16
C PRO A 710 43.97 32.94 59.47
N LEU A 711 42.87 32.54 60.14
CA LEU A 711 41.96 33.33 61.01
C LEU A 711 41.36 34.70 60.57
N ALA A 712 40.03 34.85 60.63
CA ALA A 712 39.32 35.95 61.34
C ALA A 712 37.77 35.81 61.32
N ARG A 713 37.07 36.61 62.15
CA ARG A 713 35.59 36.68 62.28
C ARG A 713 35.05 38.02 61.77
N GLY A 714 33.81 38.10 61.28
CA GLY A 714 33.14 39.39 61.02
C GLY A 714 31.70 39.34 60.49
N ARG A 715 30.75 39.86 61.28
CA ARG A 715 29.46 40.49 60.86
C ARG A 715 29.59 42.01 61.19
N PRO A 716 28.72 42.95 60.75
CA PRO A 716 27.43 42.81 60.06
C PRO A 716 27.20 43.77 58.84
N ASN A 717 25.96 43.77 58.32
CA ASN A 717 25.30 44.85 57.56
C ASN A 717 25.20 46.18 58.39
N PRO A 718 24.90 47.40 57.85
CA PRO A 718 23.91 47.64 56.78
C PRO A 718 24.02 48.88 55.82
N CYS A 719 23.27 48.80 54.71
CA CYS A 719 22.38 49.80 54.05
C CYS A 719 22.79 51.25 53.65
N THR A 720 21.98 51.76 52.67
CA THR A 720 21.78 53.15 52.18
C THR A 720 22.80 53.73 51.17
N GLY A 721 22.41 54.53 50.16
CA GLY A 721 21.07 54.76 49.59
C GLY A 721 20.88 56.12 48.86
N THR A 722 19.99 56.18 47.85
CA THR A 722 19.28 57.37 47.26
C THR A 722 18.53 56.92 45.98
N ALA A 723 17.44 57.53 45.47
CA ALA A 723 16.39 58.40 46.05
C ALA A 723 15.20 58.58 45.06
N PHE A 724 13.93 58.47 45.54
CA PHE A 724 12.66 59.12 45.08
C PHE A 724 12.21 59.04 43.58
N HIS A 725 10.94 59.24 43.17
CA HIS A 725 9.73 59.85 43.76
C HIS A 725 8.40 59.15 43.31
N HIS A 726 7.42 59.07 44.23
CA HIS A 726 5.95 59.36 44.16
C HIS A 726 5.08 59.24 42.86
N LEU A 727 3.74 59.00 42.87
CA LEU A 727 2.72 58.68 43.92
C LEU A 727 1.34 58.24 43.33
N ARG A 728 0.60 57.33 44.04
CA ARG A 728 -0.89 57.15 44.16
C ARG A 728 -1.79 57.03 42.90
N SER A 729 -3.03 56.49 42.92
CA SER A 729 -3.92 55.82 43.93
C SER A 729 -5.00 54.99 43.17
N GLY A 730 -5.74 54.04 43.74
CA GLY A 730 -5.88 53.57 45.13
C GLY A 730 -6.74 52.29 45.30
N HIS A 731 -7.19 52.03 46.54
CA HIS A 731 -7.87 50.83 47.09
C HIS A 731 -9.24 50.46 46.46
N ALA A 732 -9.89 49.30 46.73
CA ALA A 732 -9.80 48.34 47.85
C ALA A 732 -10.09 46.87 47.41
N ALA A 733 -9.65 45.81 48.13
CA ALA A 733 -10.39 45.01 49.14
C ALA A 733 -11.67 44.30 48.61
N ASP A 734 -11.97 43.00 48.84
CA ASP A 734 -11.30 41.87 49.52
C ASP A 734 -11.68 40.54 48.77
N PHE A 735 -11.87 39.29 49.25
CA PHE A 735 -11.96 38.59 50.56
C PHE A 735 -11.71 37.06 50.38
N PRO A 736 -11.18 36.28 51.37
CA PRO A 736 -10.68 34.91 51.13
C PRO A 736 -11.41 33.72 51.84
N LEU A 737 -11.05 32.50 51.40
CA LEU A 737 -11.14 31.14 52.03
C LEU A 737 -12.45 30.29 52.02
N ASP A 738 -12.23 29.02 51.66
CA ASP A 738 -12.87 27.70 51.97
C ASP A 738 -14.26 27.60 52.66
N ASP A 739 -15.11 26.63 52.22
CA ASP A 739 -15.16 25.29 52.88
C ASP A 739 -16.12 24.20 52.25
N ARG A 740 -15.67 22.91 52.32
CA ARG A 740 -16.39 21.60 52.45
C ARG A 740 -17.66 21.14 51.65
N PHE A 741 -17.94 19.82 51.80
CA PHE A 741 -19.17 19.00 51.50
C PHE A 741 -19.49 18.59 50.03
N LEU A 742 -20.14 17.44 49.73
CA LEU A 742 -20.01 16.04 50.24
C LEU A 742 -20.64 15.00 49.23
N ARG A 743 -20.82 13.73 49.63
CA ARG A 743 -21.31 12.59 48.81
C ARG A 743 -22.78 12.22 49.09
N VAL A 744 -23.53 11.75 48.04
CA VAL A 744 -24.51 10.59 48.06
C VAL A 744 -25.82 10.81 48.88
N PRO A 745 -27.06 10.32 48.52
CA PRO A 745 -27.39 8.97 48.02
C PRO A 745 -28.52 8.72 46.97
N ALA A 746 -28.38 7.57 46.28
CA ALA A 746 -29.32 6.45 46.00
C ALA A 746 -30.87 6.57 45.82
N VAL A 747 -31.32 5.89 44.74
CA VAL A 747 -32.44 4.90 44.63
C VAL A 747 -33.92 5.33 44.56
N GLY A 748 -34.65 4.68 43.62
CA GLY A 748 -36.12 4.71 43.42
C GLY A 748 -36.55 5.43 42.13
N GLY A 749 -37.50 4.93 41.31
CA GLY A 749 -38.18 3.64 41.31
C GLY A 749 -39.43 3.64 40.40
N THR A 750 -39.68 2.52 39.67
CA THR A 750 -40.92 2.18 38.92
C THR A 750 -41.34 3.00 37.67
N GLN A 751 -41.79 2.26 36.63
CA GLN A 751 -43.00 2.44 35.78
C GLN A 751 -43.33 3.79 35.09
N SER A 752 -43.94 3.86 33.89
CA SER A 752 -44.26 2.84 32.87
C SER A 752 -44.71 3.47 31.52
N SER A 753 -44.79 2.64 30.47
CA SER A 753 -45.69 2.74 29.29
C SER A 753 -45.97 4.11 28.61
N GLY A 754 -45.33 4.32 27.46
CA GLY A 754 -46.01 4.32 26.14
C GLY A 754 -47.09 5.37 25.81
N TRP A 755 -46.84 6.14 24.73
CA TRP A 755 -47.84 7.03 24.10
C TRP A 755 -48.22 6.58 22.68
N ARG A 756 -49.53 6.59 22.38
CA ARG A 756 -50.09 6.34 21.04
C ARG A 756 -50.54 7.64 20.36
N LEU A 757 -50.60 7.62 19.03
CA LEU A 757 -51.15 8.71 18.21
C LEU A 757 -52.68 8.86 18.34
N ARG A 758 -53.16 10.11 18.33
CA ARG A 758 -54.17 10.66 17.39
C ARG A 758 -54.24 12.20 17.57
N ARG A 759 -53.97 13.02 16.54
CA ARG A 759 -54.81 13.40 15.38
C ARG A 759 -56.12 14.15 15.74
N ARG A 760 -56.18 15.45 15.42
CA ARG A 760 -57.10 16.09 14.41
C ARG A 760 -56.85 17.62 14.33
N THR A 761 -56.57 18.23 13.16
CA THR A 761 -57.47 18.97 12.21
C THR A 761 -58.23 20.16 12.83
N HIS A 762 -58.42 21.35 12.24
CA HIS A 762 -58.02 22.06 10.99
C HIS A 762 -58.25 23.58 11.28
N GLY A 763 -57.84 24.60 10.50
CA GLY A 763 -57.09 24.72 9.23
C GLY A 763 -57.35 26.11 8.56
N ARG A 764 -56.78 26.34 7.36
CA ARG A 764 -56.99 27.49 6.42
C ARG A 764 -56.58 28.91 6.86
N ALA A 765 -55.54 29.45 6.22
CA ALA A 765 -55.57 30.76 5.51
C ALA A 765 -54.37 30.88 4.54
N CYS A 766 -54.56 31.61 3.44
CA CYS A 766 -53.61 32.01 2.38
C CYS A 766 -54.23 33.28 1.70
N PRO A 767 -53.50 34.09 0.91
CA PRO A 767 -52.32 33.75 0.10
C PRO A 767 -51.16 34.78 0.14
N ASP A 768 -50.35 34.75 -0.92
CA ASP A 768 -49.47 35.81 -1.48
C ASP A 768 -47.94 35.79 -1.22
N HIS A 769 -47.23 36.30 -2.24
CA HIS A 769 -45.82 36.11 -2.64
C HIS A 769 -45.41 37.40 -3.43
N PRO A 770 -44.15 37.64 -3.87
CA PRO A 770 -42.92 36.83 -3.76
C PRO A 770 -41.62 37.63 -3.42
N LEU A 771 -40.46 36.96 -3.62
CA LEU A 771 -39.12 37.48 -3.97
C LEU A 771 -37.97 37.53 -2.91
N LEU A 772 -36.85 36.93 -3.37
CA LEU A 772 -35.44 37.29 -3.16
C LEU A 772 -34.84 37.41 -1.73
N GLY A 773 -33.96 36.44 -1.39
CA GLY A 773 -33.01 36.57 -0.28
C GLY A 773 -31.92 35.48 -0.32
N ARG A 774 -30.69 35.83 -0.73
CA ARG A 774 -29.55 34.88 -0.76
C ARG A 774 -29.07 34.56 0.66
N ARG A 775 -28.86 33.28 0.98
CA ARG A 775 -28.02 32.85 2.13
C ARG A 775 -26.73 32.20 1.64
N THR A 776 -25.60 32.66 2.17
CA THR A 776 -24.29 32.03 2.04
C THR A 776 -23.87 31.43 3.37
N VAL A 777 -23.22 30.27 3.33
CA VAL A 777 -22.55 29.66 4.48
C VAL A 777 -21.09 29.43 4.11
N ARG A 778 -20.17 29.79 5.01
CA ARG A 778 -18.73 29.47 4.90
C ARG A 778 -18.29 28.75 6.17
N VAL A 779 -17.49 27.70 5.98
CA VAL A 779 -16.73 27.03 7.05
C VAL A 779 -15.31 27.58 7.05
N ALA A 780 -14.68 27.63 8.23
CA ALA A 780 -13.36 28.23 8.43
C ALA A 780 -12.19 27.28 8.09
N GLY A 781 -11.03 27.86 7.79
CA GLY A 781 -9.73 27.17 7.66
C GLY A 781 -8.62 28.09 8.14
N SER A 782 -7.61 27.55 8.80
CA SER A 782 -6.66 28.31 9.64
C SER A 782 -5.28 28.52 9.01
N ARG A 783 -4.58 29.60 9.43
CA ARG A 783 -3.15 29.60 9.83
C ARG A 783 -2.62 31.00 10.16
N THR A 784 -1.67 31.06 11.09
CA THR A 784 -0.69 32.14 11.28
C THR A 784 0.68 31.56 11.64
N ASP A 785 1.73 32.23 11.19
CA ASP A 785 3.18 31.89 11.22
C ASP A 785 3.97 33.22 11.05
N GLN A 786 5.31 33.33 11.26
CA GLN A 786 6.16 34.49 10.82
C GLN A 786 7.71 34.44 11.08
N ARG A 787 8.51 35.25 10.32
CA ARG A 787 9.89 35.75 10.70
C ARG A 787 10.81 36.39 9.59
N ARG A 788 11.22 35.65 8.53
CA ARG A 788 12.06 36.05 7.35
C ARG A 788 13.57 36.39 7.50
N HIS A 789 14.32 36.15 6.40
CA HIS A 789 15.60 36.75 5.88
C HIS A 789 16.92 36.65 6.69
N ALA A 790 18.17 36.40 6.21
CA ALA A 790 18.94 36.53 4.94
C ALA A 790 19.80 37.84 4.85
N ALA A 791 21.06 37.91 4.38
CA ALA A 791 21.98 36.98 3.65
C ALA A 791 23.42 36.91 4.31
N GLY A 792 24.62 36.80 3.68
CA GLY A 792 25.10 36.69 2.28
C GLY A 792 26.67 36.72 2.11
N ASN A 793 27.16 36.69 0.85
CA ASN A 793 28.53 36.99 0.33
C ASN A 793 29.80 36.11 0.60
N ARG A 794 30.95 36.53 0.01
CA ARG A 794 32.09 35.80 -0.60
C ARG A 794 33.45 36.51 -0.29
N PRO A 795 34.67 35.90 -0.43
CA PRO A 795 35.31 35.52 -1.71
C PRO A 795 36.14 34.21 -1.69
N CYS A 796 37.05 34.02 -2.65
CA CYS A 796 37.78 32.77 -2.96
C CYS A 796 39.28 32.99 -3.22
N ASP A 797 40.07 31.95 -2.93
CA ASP A 797 41.34 31.54 -3.58
C ASP A 797 41.30 29.98 -3.67
N GLY A 798 42.01 29.22 -4.50
CA GLY A 798 43.22 29.42 -5.34
C GLY A 798 44.25 28.34 -4.95
N GLY A 799 44.89 27.54 -5.83
CA GLY A 799 44.78 27.28 -7.28
C GLY A 799 45.89 26.28 -7.73
N ARG A 800 45.88 25.83 -9.01
CA ARG A 800 46.99 25.09 -9.72
C ARG A 800 47.32 23.65 -9.22
N SER A 801 47.10 22.57 -10.00
CA SER A 801 47.96 21.93 -11.05
C SER A 801 49.16 21.11 -10.52
N GLY A 802 49.55 19.94 -11.06
CA GLY A 802 49.01 19.10 -12.16
C GLY A 802 50.05 18.06 -12.67
N LEU A 803 49.67 17.20 -13.63
CA LEU A 803 50.51 16.15 -14.29
C LEU A 803 50.97 14.97 -13.36
N ARG A 804 51.40 13.77 -13.83
CA ARG A 804 51.68 13.23 -15.19
C ARG A 804 51.44 11.69 -15.28
N THR A 805 51.02 11.24 -16.46
CA THR A 805 51.05 9.89 -17.12
C THR A 805 51.86 8.70 -16.55
N VAL A 806 51.38 7.44 -16.73
CA VAL A 806 51.93 6.36 -17.63
C VAL A 806 51.18 5.01 -17.47
N ALA A 807 51.28 4.14 -18.47
CA ALA A 807 50.41 3.01 -18.85
C ALA A 807 50.67 1.59 -18.24
N SER A 808 49.89 0.62 -18.75
CA SER A 808 50.11 -0.85 -18.86
C SER A 808 49.48 -1.79 -17.79
N GLY A 809 49.14 -3.04 -18.20
CA GLY A 809 48.66 -4.11 -17.30
C GLY A 809 47.36 -4.87 -17.70
N ARG A 810 47.43 -5.77 -18.70
CA ARG A 810 46.53 -6.94 -18.90
C ARG A 810 47.42 -8.21 -18.79
N PRO A 811 46.92 -9.46 -18.60
CA PRO A 811 45.60 -10.00 -19.00
C PRO A 811 44.92 -10.92 -17.95
N GLY A 812 43.86 -11.64 -18.37
CA GLY A 812 43.30 -12.79 -17.62
C GLY A 812 41.79 -13.00 -17.84
N VAL A 813 41.40 -14.08 -18.53
CA VAL A 813 39.99 -14.49 -18.74
C VAL A 813 39.90 -16.01 -18.80
N PRO A 814 38.87 -16.62 -18.17
CA PRO A 814 38.18 -17.75 -18.79
C PRO A 814 36.66 -17.51 -18.87
N LYS A 815 36.06 -17.88 -20.01
CA LYS A 815 34.60 -17.90 -20.21
C LYS A 815 33.98 -19.13 -19.53
N ARG A 816 32.75 -19.02 -19.01
CA ARG A 816 31.79 -20.15 -18.95
C ARG A 816 30.35 -19.66 -19.05
N HIS A 817 29.45 -20.56 -19.46
CA HIS A 817 28.16 -20.28 -20.08
C HIS A 817 27.12 -19.65 -19.13
N HIS A 818 26.35 -18.69 -19.63
CA HIS A 818 24.97 -18.48 -19.21
C HIS A 818 24.03 -19.26 -20.13
N ARG A 819 23.07 -20.00 -19.56
CA ARG A 819 21.97 -20.61 -20.31
C ARG A 819 20.87 -19.58 -20.57
N VAL A 820 20.24 -19.70 -21.73
CA VAL A 820 18.98 -19.01 -22.05
C VAL A 820 17.88 -19.53 -21.12
N LEU A 821 17.07 -18.64 -20.56
CA LEU A 821 15.76 -19.00 -19.99
C LEU A 821 14.68 -18.43 -20.92
N ALA A 822 14.10 -19.29 -21.75
CA ALA A 822 12.97 -18.94 -22.60
C ALA A 822 11.66 -19.30 -21.87
N THR A 823 10.82 -18.31 -21.60
CA THR A 823 9.51 -18.56 -20.96
C THR A 823 8.55 -19.18 -21.98
N VAL A 824 8.31 -20.48 -21.82
CA VAL A 824 7.33 -21.22 -22.65
C VAL A 824 5.92 -20.83 -22.25
N VAL A 825 5.25 -20.04 -23.10
CA VAL A 825 3.79 -19.88 -23.04
C VAL A 825 3.17 -20.83 -24.06
N ARG A 826 2.78 -22.03 -23.61
CA ARG A 826 1.86 -22.88 -24.38
C ARG A 826 0.43 -22.40 -24.11
N GLY A 827 -0.27 -21.96 -25.15
CA GLY A 827 -1.69 -21.67 -25.07
C GLY A 827 -2.55 -22.94 -25.10
N HIS A 828 -3.80 -22.81 -24.68
CA HIS A 828 -4.87 -23.71 -25.07
C HIS A 828 -5.92 -22.93 -25.88
N GLN A 829 -6.41 -23.54 -26.95
CA GLN A 829 -7.53 -23.03 -27.73
C GLN A 829 -8.83 -23.20 -26.94
N VAL A 830 -9.74 -22.24 -27.07
CA VAL A 830 -11.19 -22.49 -27.03
C VAL A 830 -11.80 -21.80 -28.23
N ARG A 831 -12.64 -22.51 -28.98
CA ARG A 831 -13.43 -21.98 -30.10
C ARG A 831 -14.81 -21.55 -29.61
N ASP A 832 -15.37 -20.58 -30.32
CA ASP A 832 -16.79 -20.44 -30.67
C ASP A 832 -17.84 -20.84 -29.61
N LEU A 833 -18.54 -19.84 -29.06
CA LEU A 833 -19.93 -19.59 -29.48
C LEU A 833 -20.41 -18.20 -29.07
N HIS A 834 -21.26 -17.60 -29.90
CA HIS A 834 -21.84 -16.28 -29.70
C HIS A 834 -23.37 -16.41 -29.82
N ASP A 835 -24.13 -16.44 -28.72
CA ASP A 835 -25.57 -16.13 -28.78
C ASP A 835 -26.25 -15.79 -27.42
N LEU A 836 -27.48 -15.28 -27.54
CA LEU A 836 -28.58 -15.17 -26.57
C LEU A 836 -28.37 -14.32 -25.30
N ARG A 837 -28.80 -13.05 -25.40
CA ARG A 837 -29.11 -12.20 -24.23
C ARG A 837 -30.54 -12.42 -23.70
N HIS A 838 -30.74 -11.99 -22.46
CA HIS A 838 -32.01 -11.60 -21.82
C HIS A 838 -33.07 -12.69 -21.54
N ARG A 839 -33.19 -13.09 -20.26
CA ARG A 839 -34.47 -13.09 -19.50
C ARG A 839 -34.27 -13.30 -17.99
N ARG A 840 -34.68 -12.33 -17.17
CA ARG A 840 -35.21 -12.57 -15.81
C ARG A 840 -36.29 -11.53 -15.49
N VAL A 841 -37.32 -11.98 -14.78
CA VAL A 841 -38.51 -11.22 -14.35
C VAL A 841 -38.83 -11.64 -12.90
N PRO A 842 -39.33 -10.75 -12.03
CA PRO A 842 -40.06 -11.16 -10.84
C PRO A 842 -41.52 -10.65 -10.80
N ARG A 843 -42.43 -11.60 -11.08
CA ARG A 843 -43.81 -11.80 -10.58
C ARG A 843 -44.58 -10.64 -9.90
N GLY A 844 -45.84 -10.42 -10.32
CA GLY A 844 -46.82 -9.55 -9.66
C GLY A 844 -48.31 -9.91 -9.83
N ARG A 845 -48.78 -10.99 -9.17
CA ARG A 845 -50.21 -11.37 -8.93
C ARG A 845 -51.12 -11.76 -10.14
N ARG A 846 -52.29 -12.29 -9.79
CA ARG A 846 -53.42 -12.91 -10.56
C ARG A 846 -54.75 -12.41 -9.93
N PRO A 847 -55.99 -12.62 -10.47
CA PRO A 847 -56.47 -13.76 -11.28
C PRO A 847 -57.28 -13.41 -12.57
N GLY A 848 -57.83 -14.43 -13.25
CA GLY A 848 -58.77 -14.33 -14.41
C GLY A 848 -60.24 -14.55 -14.00
N PRO A 849 -61.13 -15.22 -14.78
CA PRO A 849 -60.91 -16.02 -16.02
C PRO A 849 -61.93 -15.84 -17.19
N GLY A 850 -61.71 -16.52 -18.33
CA GLY A 850 -62.62 -16.70 -19.50
C GLY A 850 -61.81 -17.17 -20.73
N ARG A 851 -62.10 -18.27 -21.45
CA ARG A 851 -63.24 -18.60 -22.35
C ARG A 851 -63.41 -17.61 -23.52
N ALA A 852 -63.61 -18.01 -24.79
CA ALA A 852 -63.47 -19.31 -25.48
C ALA A 852 -63.43 -19.11 -27.02
N ALA A 853 -63.43 -20.22 -27.78
CA ALA A 853 -63.31 -20.38 -29.23
C ALA A 853 -64.16 -19.48 -30.18
N GLU A 854 -63.50 -18.99 -31.26
CA GLU A 854 -63.83 -19.18 -32.69
C GLU A 854 -65.20 -18.66 -33.26
N PRO A 855 -65.56 -18.80 -34.57
CA PRO A 855 -65.94 -17.62 -35.36
C PRO A 855 -67.34 -17.64 -36.03
N GLY A 856 -67.82 -16.50 -36.54
CA GLY A 856 -69.04 -16.49 -37.37
C GLY A 856 -69.56 -15.11 -37.82
N SER A 857 -69.63 -14.93 -39.13
CA SER A 857 -70.13 -13.78 -39.91
C SER A 857 -71.55 -13.26 -39.64
N ARG A 858 -71.74 -11.95 -39.91
CA ARG A 858 -72.83 -11.30 -40.71
C ARG A 858 -72.62 -9.77 -40.66
N ASP A 859 -72.84 -8.90 -41.66
CA ASP A 859 -73.46 -8.88 -43.01
C ASP A 859 -74.42 -7.66 -43.05
N ARG A 860 -74.16 -6.66 -43.93
CA ARG A 860 -75.16 -6.04 -44.85
C ARG A 860 -74.72 -4.73 -45.55
N ARG A 861 -75.18 -4.59 -46.82
CA ARG A 861 -75.35 -3.35 -47.64
C ARG A 861 -74.05 -2.61 -48.04
N THR A 862 -73.68 -2.37 -49.30
CA THR A 862 -74.31 -2.39 -50.66
C THR A 862 -75.43 -1.36 -50.90
N LEU A 863 -75.59 -0.70 -52.06
CA LEU A 863 -74.89 -0.72 -53.39
C LEU A 863 -74.34 0.71 -53.72
N ARG A 864 -74.05 1.27 -54.92
CA ARG A 864 -74.00 1.00 -56.40
C ARG A 864 -72.87 1.95 -56.97
N ARG A 865 -72.01 1.62 -57.94
CA ARG A 865 -72.10 1.67 -59.44
C ARG A 865 -72.26 3.08 -60.08
N ASP A 866 -71.77 3.39 -61.30
CA ASP A 866 -71.29 2.50 -62.40
C ASP A 866 -70.31 3.18 -63.42
N ARG A 867 -69.45 2.38 -64.08
CA ARG A 867 -68.90 2.49 -65.48
C ARG A 867 -68.07 3.75 -65.92
N GLN A 868 -67.28 3.78 -67.03
CA GLN A 868 -67.05 2.79 -68.12
C GLN A 868 -65.63 2.81 -68.77
N ARG A 869 -65.25 1.64 -69.32
CA ARG A 869 -64.03 1.19 -70.06
C ARG A 869 -63.43 2.08 -71.18
N ARG A 870 -62.11 1.92 -71.47
CA ARG A 870 -61.52 1.32 -72.72
C ARG A 870 -59.96 1.11 -72.66
N ARG A 871 -59.41 0.32 -73.61
CA ARG A 871 -57.99 0.03 -74.02
C ARG A 871 -58.00 -0.18 -75.58
N PRO A 872 -56.98 -0.67 -76.35
CA PRO A 872 -55.54 -0.98 -76.13
C PRO A 872 -54.56 -0.57 -77.31
N GLY A 873 -53.28 -1.03 -77.27
CA GLY A 873 -52.40 -1.30 -78.45
C GLY A 873 -51.19 -0.37 -78.67
N PHE A 874 -50.20 -0.63 -79.55
CA PHE A 874 -49.50 -1.89 -79.97
C PHE A 874 -48.12 -1.55 -80.65
N ARG A 875 -47.35 -2.56 -81.12
CA ARG A 875 -45.92 -2.52 -81.59
C ARG A 875 -45.51 -1.51 -82.69
N GLY A 876 -44.20 -1.16 -82.77
CA GLY A 876 -43.52 -0.49 -83.91
C GLY A 876 -41.96 -0.46 -83.84
N CYS A 877 -41.26 -0.28 -84.97
CA CYS A 877 -39.78 -0.32 -85.19
C CYS A 877 -39.43 0.37 -86.55
N PRO A 878 -38.17 0.46 -87.07
CA PRO A 878 -36.81 0.59 -86.49
C PRO A 878 -35.92 1.64 -87.25
N ILE A 879 -34.57 1.58 -87.09
CA ILE A 879 -33.49 2.16 -87.97
C ILE A 879 -33.28 3.70 -87.96
N GLY A 880 -32.01 4.13 -88.05
CA GLY A 880 -31.61 5.50 -88.41
C GLY A 880 -30.15 5.83 -88.04
N SER A 881 -29.34 6.32 -88.97
CA SER A 881 -27.90 6.62 -88.75
C SER A 881 -27.45 7.95 -89.37
N SER A 882 -26.21 8.34 -89.03
CA SER A 882 -25.38 9.38 -89.65
C SER A 882 -25.48 10.83 -89.15
N HIS A 883 -24.35 11.50 -89.34
CA HIS A 883 -23.84 12.75 -88.76
C HIS A 883 -24.67 14.04 -88.89
N LEU A 884 -24.49 14.93 -87.93
CA LEU A 884 -24.16 16.34 -88.21
C LEU A 884 -23.17 16.90 -87.15
N ARG A 885 -22.22 17.74 -87.59
CA ARG A 885 -21.20 18.39 -86.76
C ARG A 885 -21.61 19.83 -86.42
N THR A 886 -21.41 20.26 -85.17
CA THR A 886 -21.11 21.67 -84.82
C THR A 886 -20.11 21.72 -83.64
N ASN A 887 -19.30 22.79 -83.58
CA ASN A 887 -18.20 22.96 -82.62
C ASN A 887 -18.68 23.44 -81.24
N GLY A 888 -18.01 23.02 -80.14
CA GLY A 888 -18.50 23.28 -78.77
C GLY A 888 -17.49 23.64 -77.65
N ARG A 889 -16.18 23.70 -77.93
CA ARG A 889 -15.05 24.04 -77.00
C ARG A 889 -14.73 23.03 -75.87
N ASN A 890 -13.43 22.93 -75.59
CA ASN A 890 -12.84 22.12 -74.52
C ASN A 890 -13.19 22.67 -73.12
N HIS A 891 -13.45 21.77 -72.17
CA HIS A 891 -12.90 21.86 -70.81
C HIS A 891 -12.19 20.53 -70.48
N GLY A 892 -11.20 20.59 -69.58
CA GLY A 892 -10.13 19.60 -69.50
C GLY A 892 -10.55 18.22 -68.98
N ALA A 893 -9.80 17.19 -69.39
CA ALA A 893 -9.91 15.86 -68.81
C ALA A 893 -9.41 15.87 -67.36
N VAL A 894 -10.29 15.52 -66.41
CA VAL A 894 -9.91 15.07 -65.07
C VAL A 894 -9.80 13.54 -65.13
N GLY A 895 -8.71 12.99 -64.59
CA GLY A 895 -8.33 11.60 -64.84
C GLY A 895 -9.23 10.55 -64.17
N ASN A 896 -9.43 9.42 -64.84
CA ASN A 896 -9.99 8.21 -64.24
C ASN A 896 -9.07 7.70 -63.13
N ASN A 897 -9.43 7.96 -61.87
CA ASN A 897 -8.92 7.23 -60.69
C ASN A 897 -10.11 6.73 -59.87
N LEU A 898 -10.88 5.81 -60.46
CA LEU A 898 -11.94 5.08 -59.77
C LEU A 898 -11.30 4.13 -58.76
N ALA A 899 -11.16 4.57 -57.50
CA ALA A 899 -10.74 3.73 -56.40
C ALA A 899 -11.70 2.54 -56.27
N ARG A 900 -11.19 1.32 -56.50
CA ARG A 900 -12.01 0.11 -56.39
C ARG A 900 -12.06 -0.37 -54.95
N GLU A 901 -13.12 -1.09 -54.66
CA GLU A 901 -13.33 -1.79 -53.39
C GLU A 901 -12.18 -2.81 -53.18
N GLY A 902 -11.19 -2.44 -52.37
CA GLY A 902 -10.02 -3.27 -52.04
C GLY A 902 -8.64 -2.67 -52.33
N ASP A 903 -8.52 -1.49 -52.96
CA ASP A 903 -7.21 -0.86 -53.17
C ASP A 903 -6.56 -0.43 -51.83
N PRO A 904 -5.25 -0.70 -51.61
CA PRO A 904 -4.57 -0.35 -50.37
C PRO A 904 -4.37 1.17 -50.25
N MET A 905 -4.69 1.73 -49.08
CA MET A 905 -4.42 3.13 -48.71
C MET A 905 -2.95 3.49 -48.94
N SER A 906 -2.65 4.23 -50.01
CA SER A 906 -1.28 4.63 -50.32
C SER A 906 -0.81 5.77 -49.41
N VAL A 907 0.47 5.73 -49.06
CA VAL A 907 1.05 6.52 -47.97
C VAL A 907 1.80 7.73 -48.51
N ASN A 908 1.32 8.94 -48.18
CA ASN A 908 1.99 10.21 -48.49
C ASN A 908 3.25 10.38 -47.62
N LEU A 909 4.41 10.12 -48.21
CA LEU A 909 5.69 10.16 -47.50
C LEU A 909 6.08 11.59 -47.07
N THR A 910 5.69 12.61 -47.86
CA THR A 910 5.97 14.01 -47.54
C THR A 910 5.27 14.43 -46.25
N LEU A 911 3.98 14.12 -46.07
CA LEU A 911 3.25 14.41 -44.83
C LEU A 911 3.87 13.69 -43.62
N LEU A 912 4.26 12.42 -43.77
CA LEU A 912 4.92 11.66 -42.69
C LEU A 912 6.28 12.23 -42.29
N ILE A 913 7.10 12.67 -43.26
CA ILE A 913 8.40 13.30 -43.00
C ILE A 913 8.20 14.63 -42.26
N VAL A 914 7.28 15.49 -42.73
CA VAL A 914 6.98 16.78 -42.08
C VAL A 914 6.47 16.56 -40.65
N MET A 915 5.51 15.65 -40.46
CA MET A 915 5.00 15.25 -39.15
C MET A 915 6.11 14.74 -38.22
N GLY A 916 6.99 13.87 -38.72
CA GLY A 916 8.14 13.35 -37.97
C GLY A 916 9.13 14.43 -37.55
N VAL A 917 9.48 15.35 -38.44
CA VAL A 917 10.35 16.50 -38.12
C VAL A 917 9.70 17.40 -37.06
N LEU A 918 8.41 17.72 -37.20
CA LEU A 918 7.69 18.51 -36.22
C LEU A 918 7.62 17.84 -34.84
N TYR A 919 7.35 16.53 -34.76
CA TYR A 919 7.41 15.79 -33.50
C TYR A 919 8.82 15.79 -32.91
N ALA A 920 9.87 15.54 -33.70
CA ALA A 920 11.25 15.51 -33.20
C ALA A 920 11.69 16.88 -32.65
N CYS A 921 11.38 17.97 -33.37
CA CYS A 921 11.65 19.34 -32.97
C CYS A 921 10.81 19.76 -31.75
N GLY A 922 9.51 19.42 -31.74
CA GLY A 922 8.59 19.71 -30.65
C GLY A 922 9.00 19.03 -29.35
N ILE A 923 9.29 17.73 -29.38
CA ILE A 923 9.76 16.95 -28.23
C ILE A 923 11.12 17.45 -27.72
N TYR A 924 12.06 17.79 -28.62
CA TYR A 924 13.34 18.39 -28.21
C TYR A 924 13.14 19.70 -27.42
N LEU A 925 12.19 20.54 -27.85
CA LEU A 925 11.85 21.82 -27.21
C LEU A 925 11.00 21.67 -25.95
N ILE A 926 10.09 20.68 -25.87
CA ILE A 926 9.35 20.32 -24.65
C ILE A 926 10.31 19.85 -23.53
N LEU A 927 11.44 19.23 -23.91
CA LEU A 927 12.48 18.83 -22.97
C LEU A 927 13.50 19.96 -22.67
N GLU A 928 13.29 21.20 -23.09
CA GLU A 928 14.02 22.36 -22.57
C GLU A 928 13.54 22.74 -21.16
N ARG A 929 14.35 23.51 -20.42
CA ARG A 929 13.95 24.02 -19.08
C ARG A 929 13.25 25.38 -19.11
N SER A 930 13.39 26.14 -20.20
CA SER A 930 12.69 27.40 -20.39
C SER A 930 11.24 27.13 -20.79
N LEU A 931 10.28 27.64 -20.01
CA LEU A 931 8.85 27.57 -20.30
C LEU A 931 8.52 28.11 -21.71
N THR A 932 9.27 29.10 -22.20
CA THR A 932 9.11 29.65 -23.55
C THR A 932 9.41 28.60 -24.62
N ARG A 933 10.45 27.78 -24.44
CA ARG A 933 10.77 26.69 -25.38
C ARG A 933 9.81 25.51 -25.20
N VAL A 934 9.37 25.19 -23.98
CA VAL A 934 8.31 24.19 -23.76
C VAL A 934 7.03 24.56 -24.53
N LEU A 935 6.62 25.84 -24.46
CA LEU A 935 5.46 26.34 -25.19
C LEU A 935 5.61 26.24 -26.72
N LEU A 936 6.75 26.67 -27.26
CA LEU A 936 7.03 26.54 -28.70
C LEU A 936 7.08 25.06 -29.13
N GLY A 937 7.58 24.17 -28.28
CA GLY A 937 7.57 22.74 -28.52
C GLY A 937 6.17 22.11 -28.51
N LEU A 938 5.28 22.59 -27.63
CA LEU A 938 3.86 22.22 -27.63
C LEU A 938 3.14 22.69 -28.89
N MET A 939 3.44 23.90 -29.39
CA MET A 939 2.90 24.38 -30.67
C MET A 939 3.34 23.50 -31.85
N LEU A 940 4.62 23.14 -31.94
CA LEU A 940 5.11 22.21 -32.97
C LEU A 940 4.49 20.81 -32.83
N LEU A 941 4.23 20.33 -31.61
CA LEU A 941 3.60 19.03 -31.36
C LEU A 941 2.10 19.03 -31.73
N ALA A 942 1.38 20.12 -31.47
CA ALA A 942 0.00 20.31 -31.93
C ALA A 942 -0.05 20.33 -33.47
N ASN A 943 0.83 21.12 -34.09
CA ASN A 943 1.00 21.18 -35.55
C ASN A 943 1.32 19.79 -36.15
N ALA A 944 2.19 19.00 -35.53
CA ALA A 944 2.45 17.61 -35.93
C ALA A 944 1.21 16.71 -35.81
N THR A 945 0.44 16.86 -34.72
CA THR A 945 -0.74 16.04 -34.42
C THR A 945 -1.92 16.38 -35.34
N ASN A 946 -2.05 17.64 -35.76
CA ASN A 946 -3.02 18.04 -36.78
C ASN A 946 -2.70 17.40 -38.14
N LEU A 947 -1.42 17.34 -38.53
CA LEU A 947 -0.99 16.61 -39.73
C LEU A 947 -1.14 15.09 -39.58
N LEU A 948 -0.96 14.52 -38.39
CA LEU A 948 -1.26 13.10 -38.11
C LEU A 948 -2.73 12.79 -38.38
N ILE A 949 -3.65 13.56 -37.79
CA ILE A 949 -5.09 13.36 -37.97
C ILE A 949 -5.45 13.48 -39.45
N LEU A 950 -4.93 14.50 -40.16
CA LEU A 950 -5.15 14.71 -41.59
C LEU A 950 -4.64 13.52 -42.43
N ALA A 951 -3.40 13.06 -42.20
CA ALA A 951 -2.79 11.94 -42.92
C ALA A 951 -3.53 10.61 -42.65
N THR A 952 -4.02 10.39 -41.43
CA THR A 952 -4.90 9.25 -41.13
C THR A 952 -6.33 9.39 -41.68
N GLY A 953 -6.68 10.55 -42.26
CA GLY A 953 -7.98 10.85 -42.87
C GLY A 953 -8.20 10.10 -44.18
N GLY A 954 -7.23 10.16 -45.09
CA GLY A 954 -7.32 9.57 -46.43
C GLY A 954 -6.71 10.48 -47.51
N TYR A 955 -7.15 10.28 -48.76
CA TYR A 955 -6.73 11.07 -49.92
C TYR A 955 -7.18 12.53 -49.86
N ALA A 956 -6.55 13.38 -50.68
CA ALA A 956 -7.09 14.70 -50.98
C ALA A 956 -8.36 14.54 -51.84
N GLY A 957 -9.48 15.06 -51.34
CA GLY A 957 -10.76 15.09 -52.06
C GLY A 957 -11.25 16.52 -52.28
N LEU A 958 -12.42 16.67 -52.90
CA LEU A 958 -13.09 17.95 -53.08
C LEU A 958 -13.45 18.58 -51.72
N ALA A 959 -13.52 19.91 -51.69
CA ALA A 959 -13.94 20.63 -50.50
C ALA A 959 -15.36 20.21 -50.08
N PRO A 960 -15.62 19.95 -48.79
CA PRO A 960 -16.86 19.34 -48.29
C PRO A 960 -18.05 20.33 -48.26
N LEU A 961 -18.43 20.78 -49.46
CA LEU A 961 -19.57 21.64 -49.76
C LEU A 961 -20.60 20.82 -50.54
N PHE A 962 -21.76 20.58 -49.95
CA PHE A 962 -22.78 19.67 -50.46
C PHE A 962 -23.30 20.06 -51.84
N ASN A 963 -23.22 19.12 -52.76
CA ASN A 963 -23.74 19.18 -54.12
C ASN A 963 -24.44 17.86 -54.45
N LYS A 964 -25.60 17.92 -55.11
CA LYS A 964 -26.42 16.75 -55.46
C LYS A 964 -25.84 15.90 -56.60
N SER A 965 -24.78 16.38 -57.26
CA SER A 965 -24.13 15.70 -58.39
C SER A 965 -22.71 15.18 -58.09
N THR A 966 -22.31 15.12 -56.82
CA THR A 966 -20.97 14.70 -56.37
C THR A 966 -21.11 13.47 -55.46
N ASP A 967 -20.28 12.45 -55.64
CA ASP A 967 -20.36 11.26 -54.78
C ASP A 967 -19.84 11.60 -53.37
N PRO A 968 -20.47 11.10 -52.28
CA PRO A 968 -19.94 11.27 -50.93
C PRO A 968 -18.48 10.84 -50.75
N ARG A 969 -17.96 9.95 -51.61
CA ARG A 969 -16.57 9.47 -51.62
C ARG A 969 -15.59 10.41 -52.35
N ASP A 970 -16.08 11.37 -53.14
CA ASP A 970 -15.24 12.38 -53.82
C ASP A 970 -14.81 13.53 -52.89
N TYR A 971 -15.50 13.71 -51.75
CA TYR A 971 -15.19 14.74 -50.76
C TYR A 971 -14.02 14.34 -49.85
N ASN A 972 -13.21 15.32 -49.46
CA ASN A 972 -12.30 15.13 -48.32
C ASN A 972 -13.12 14.93 -47.04
N ASP A 973 -12.76 13.93 -46.24
CA ASP A 973 -13.50 13.47 -45.07
C ASP A 973 -13.75 14.63 -44.07
N PRO A 974 -15.01 15.02 -43.82
CA PRO A 974 -15.33 16.12 -42.91
C PRO A 974 -15.06 15.79 -41.43
N LEU A 975 -14.95 14.51 -41.06
CA LEU A 975 -14.80 14.09 -39.67
C LEU A 975 -13.39 14.35 -39.09
N PRO A 976 -12.28 14.01 -39.79
CA PRO A 976 -10.94 14.49 -39.46
C PRO A 976 -10.84 16.02 -39.45
N GLN A 977 -11.53 16.71 -40.37
CA GLN A 977 -11.50 18.18 -40.42
C GLN A 977 -12.14 18.79 -39.17
N ALA A 978 -13.32 18.32 -38.75
CA ALA A 978 -13.93 18.73 -37.50
C ALA A 978 -13.02 18.47 -36.28
N LEU A 979 -12.38 17.28 -36.20
CA LEU A 979 -11.44 16.95 -35.13
C LEU A 979 -10.19 17.84 -35.09
N ILE A 980 -9.68 18.28 -36.25
CA ILE A 980 -8.54 19.20 -36.32
C ILE A 980 -8.98 20.62 -35.90
N LEU A 981 -10.19 21.07 -36.24
CA LEU A 981 -10.74 22.35 -35.75
C LEU A 981 -10.77 22.38 -34.21
N THR A 982 -11.29 21.32 -33.57
CA THR A 982 -11.24 21.13 -32.11
C THR A 982 -9.80 21.19 -31.57
N SER A 983 -8.86 20.51 -32.23
CA SER A 983 -7.44 20.51 -31.84
C SER A 983 -6.80 21.89 -31.93
N ILE A 984 -7.08 22.66 -32.99
CA ILE A 984 -6.59 24.04 -33.18
C ILE A 984 -7.11 24.95 -32.05
N VAL A 985 -8.41 24.89 -31.75
CA VAL A 985 -9.04 25.73 -30.71
C VAL A 985 -8.49 25.41 -29.31
N ILE A 986 -8.35 24.13 -28.96
CA ILE A 986 -7.76 23.71 -27.69
C ILE A 986 -6.28 24.13 -27.62
N SER A 987 -5.53 23.98 -28.71
CA SER A 987 -4.11 24.39 -28.79
C SER A 987 -3.93 25.89 -28.61
N PHE A 988 -4.84 26.70 -29.17
CA PHE A 988 -4.88 28.15 -28.92
C PHE A 988 -5.14 28.47 -27.44
N ALA A 989 -6.15 27.84 -26.83
CA ALA A 989 -6.49 28.04 -25.42
C ALA A 989 -5.32 27.70 -24.48
N VAL A 990 -4.68 26.54 -24.69
CA VAL A 990 -3.49 26.10 -23.93
C VAL A 990 -2.31 27.05 -24.17
N THR A 991 -2.11 27.51 -25.41
CA THR A 991 -1.02 28.43 -25.75
C THR A 991 -1.17 29.78 -25.05
N ALA A 992 -2.36 30.36 -25.07
CA ALA A 992 -2.66 31.60 -24.35
C ALA A 992 -2.48 31.45 -22.83
N PHE A 993 -2.94 30.34 -22.24
CA PHE A 993 -2.79 30.06 -20.82
C PHE A 993 -1.31 29.89 -20.40
N MET A 994 -0.53 29.12 -21.16
CA MET A 994 0.91 28.97 -20.95
C MET A 994 1.67 30.29 -21.10
N LEU A 995 1.29 31.14 -22.05
CA LEU A 995 1.87 32.48 -22.20
C LEU A 995 1.57 33.38 -20.98
N GLY A 996 0.35 33.26 -20.41
CA GLY A 996 -0.01 33.88 -19.13
C GLY A 996 0.83 33.38 -17.95
N ILE A 997 1.14 32.08 -17.90
CA ILE A 997 2.04 31.49 -16.89
C ILE A 997 3.48 32.02 -17.07
N ILE A 998 4.01 32.07 -18.31
CA ILE A 998 5.34 32.62 -18.60
C ILE A 998 5.43 34.08 -18.14
N TYR A 999 4.45 34.91 -18.52
CA TYR A 999 4.35 36.30 -18.11
C TYR A 999 4.34 36.44 -16.58
N ARG A 1000 3.47 35.68 -15.88
CA ARG A 1000 3.35 35.79 -14.42
C ARG A 1000 4.58 35.26 -13.67
N THR A 1001 5.21 34.20 -14.18
CA THR A 1001 6.46 33.64 -13.62
C THR A 1001 7.61 34.63 -13.77
N TRP A 1002 7.75 35.24 -14.96
CA TRP A 1002 8.72 36.29 -15.20
C TRP A 1002 8.48 37.52 -14.30
N ALA A 1003 7.23 37.96 -14.14
CA ALA A 1003 6.88 39.09 -13.30
C ALA A 1003 7.17 38.87 -11.81
N LEU A 1004 7.07 37.61 -11.32
CA LEU A 1004 7.32 37.26 -9.92
C LEU A 1004 8.80 36.93 -9.63
N ALA A 1005 9.49 36.24 -10.55
CA ALA A 1005 10.80 35.64 -10.29
C ALA A 1005 11.95 36.20 -11.15
N ARG A 1006 11.66 36.99 -12.20
CA ARG A 1006 12.61 37.42 -13.24
C ARG A 1006 13.41 36.24 -13.85
N GLN A 1007 12.75 35.09 -13.95
CA GLN A 1007 13.24 33.86 -14.56
C GLN A 1007 12.07 33.19 -15.29
N ASP A 1008 12.35 32.51 -16.41
CA ASP A 1008 11.42 31.62 -17.11
C ASP A 1008 11.96 30.18 -17.22
N ASP A 1009 12.99 29.87 -16.41
CA ASP A 1009 13.69 28.59 -16.29
C ASP A 1009 13.21 27.86 -15.04
N ILE A 1010 12.79 26.59 -15.18
CA ILE A 1010 12.29 25.80 -14.04
C ILE A 1010 13.47 25.18 -13.29
N GLN A 1011 13.72 25.73 -12.09
CA GLN A 1011 14.65 25.16 -11.11
C GLN A 1011 14.18 23.77 -10.69
N ASP A 1012 15.13 22.86 -10.45
CA ASP A 1012 14.81 21.59 -9.79
C ASP A 1012 14.63 21.84 -8.29
N ASP A 1013 13.64 21.22 -7.62
CA ASP A 1013 13.37 21.52 -6.21
C ASP A 1013 14.58 21.21 -5.30
N ALA A 1014 14.84 22.14 -4.38
CA ALA A 1014 15.93 22.08 -3.42
C ALA A 1014 15.54 21.34 -2.13
N GLU A 1015 14.25 21.17 -1.84
CA GLU A 1015 13.74 20.41 -0.69
C GLU A 1015 13.76 18.91 -0.99
N ASP A 1016 13.26 18.46 -2.14
CA ASP A 1016 13.42 17.07 -2.61
C ASP A 1016 14.89 16.62 -2.57
N ARG A 1017 15.81 17.53 -2.94
CA ARG A 1017 17.27 17.33 -2.90
C ARG A 1017 17.90 17.42 -1.50
N ARG A 1018 17.17 17.91 -0.49
CA ARG A 1018 17.52 17.79 0.94
C ARG A 1018 17.01 16.48 1.50
N VAL A 1019 15.72 16.18 1.31
CA VAL A 1019 15.07 14.93 1.77
C VAL A 1019 15.81 13.70 1.23
N ALA A 1020 16.17 13.67 -0.06
CA ALA A 1020 16.97 12.61 -0.67
C ALA A 1020 18.45 12.54 -0.20
N LYS A 1021 18.81 13.27 0.86
CA LYS A 1021 20.12 13.25 1.53
C LYS A 1021 20.02 13.21 3.07
N THR A 1022 18.82 13.27 3.63
CA THR A 1022 18.62 13.08 5.07
C THR A 1022 18.99 11.64 5.42
N PRO A 1023 19.75 11.38 6.50
CA PRO A 1023 19.92 10.02 7.01
C PRO A 1023 18.57 9.40 7.37
N SER A 1024 18.45 8.09 7.17
CA SER A 1024 17.30 7.29 7.62
C SER A 1024 17.23 7.12 9.15
N PHE A 1025 18.37 7.27 9.83
CA PHE A 1025 18.49 7.12 11.29
C PHE A 1025 17.66 8.16 12.05
N ASP A 1026 16.73 7.70 12.89
CA ASP A 1026 15.94 8.54 13.78
C ASP A 1026 16.30 8.22 15.25
N ALA A 1027 16.75 9.23 15.99
CA ALA A 1027 17.14 9.07 17.38
C ALA A 1027 15.97 8.65 18.32
N GLU A 1028 14.71 8.91 17.96
CA GLU A 1028 13.56 8.45 18.75
C GLU A 1028 13.16 6.99 18.47
N ASP A 1029 13.57 6.39 17.34
CA ASP A 1029 13.24 4.99 17.00
C ASP A 1029 14.45 4.02 16.97
N ASP A 1030 15.67 4.50 16.71
CA ASP A 1030 16.91 3.70 16.73
C ASP A 1030 17.64 3.68 18.10
N SER A 1031 17.23 4.53 19.06
CA SER A 1031 17.88 4.60 20.38
C SER A 1031 17.65 3.33 21.21
N VAL A 1032 18.71 2.87 21.89
CA VAL A 1032 18.67 1.67 22.74
C VAL A 1032 17.75 1.88 23.94
N VAL A 1033 16.67 1.09 23.99
CA VAL A 1033 15.67 1.13 25.06
C VAL A 1033 16.19 0.42 26.32
N PRO A 1034 16.18 1.05 27.51
CA PRO A 1034 16.55 0.39 28.77
C PRO A 1034 15.56 -0.71 29.20
N GLU A 1035 16.05 -1.78 29.83
CA GLU A 1035 15.19 -2.81 30.44
C GLU A 1035 14.52 -2.30 31.73
N GLU A 1036 13.23 -1.96 31.66
CA GLU A 1036 12.44 -1.53 32.83
C GLU A 1036 12.03 -2.71 33.73
N THR A 1037 12.66 -2.83 34.92
CA THR A 1037 12.45 -3.96 35.85
C THR A 1037 11.14 -3.95 36.66
N SER A 1038 10.20 -3.05 36.36
CA SER A 1038 8.85 -2.98 36.96
C SER A 1038 7.88 -2.25 36.02
N GLU A 1039 6.60 -2.59 36.05
CA GLU A 1039 5.56 -1.80 35.36
C GLU A 1039 5.07 -0.60 36.18
N PHE A 1040 5.48 -0.47 37.45
CA PHE A 1040 5.10 0.62 38.37
C PHE A 1040 6.25 1.62 38.60
N PRO A 1041 5.98 2.92 38.79
CA PRO A 1041 7.01 3.91 39.10
C PRO A 1041 7.50 3.76 40.56
N VAL A 1042 8.83 3.84 40.74
CA VAL A 1042 9.51 3.59 42.04
C VAL A 1042 9.03 4.52 43.17
N THR A 1043 8.58 5.73 42.84
CA THR A 1043 8.05 6.72 43.81
C THR A 1043 6.86 6.21 44.62
N ALA A 1044 5.99 5.38 44.02
CA ALA A 1044 4.83 4.79 44.71
C ALA A 1044 5.20 3.73 45.78
N VAL A 1045 6.49 3.39 45.90
CA VAL A 1045 7.03 2.57 46.98
C VAL A 1045 7.68 3.44 48.05
N THR A 1046 8.42 4.49 47.68
CA THR A 1046 9.13 5.36 48.63
C THR A 1046 8.25 6.37 49.36
N GLU A 1047 7.12 6.79 48.82
CA GLU A 1047 6.16 7.65 49.53
C GLU A 1047 5.37 6.84 50.58
N ALA A 1048 4.80 5.69 50.19
CA ALA A 1048 4.13 4.78 51.12
C ALA A 1048 5.07 4.25 52.23
N ALA A 1049 6.38 4.18 51.99
CA ALA A 1049 7.38 3.81 53.01
C ALA A 1049 7.65 4.92 54.05
N LYS A 1050 7.19 6.16 53.82
CA LYS A 1050 7.23 7.26 54.79
C LYS A 1050 5.98 7.34 55.67
N GLU A 1051 4.85 6.83 55.19
CA GLU A 1051 3.56 6.84 55.91
C GLU A 1051 3.40 5.65 56.88
N GLY A 1052 4.25 4.61 56.74
CA GLY A 1052 4.27 3.43 57.61
C GLY A 1052 4.92 3.66 58.97
N GLY A 1053 4.30 4.48 59.82
CA GLY A 1053 4.60 4.49 61.26
C GLY A 1053 4.20 3.17 61.96
N PRO A 1054 4.79 2.84 63.11
CA PRO A 1054 4.52 1.57 63.79
C PRO A 1054 3.13 1.52 64.46
N LEU A 1055 2.45 0.40 64.25
CA LEU A 1055 1.30 -0.13 65.00
C LEU A 1055 1.50 -1.64 65.16
#